data_AF-A0A5C3LYC7-F1
#
_entry.id   AF-A0A5C3LYC7-F1
#
_cell.length_a   1.000
_cell.length_b   1.000
_cell.length_c   1.000
_cell.angle_alpha   90.00
_cell.angle_beta   90.00
_cell.angle_gamma   90.00
#
_symmetry.space_group_name_H-M   'P 1'
#
loop_
_entity.id
_entity.type
_entity.pdbx_description
1 polymer ?
#
loop_
_entity_poly.entity_id
_entity_poly.type
_entity_poly.pdbx_seq_one_letter_code
_entity_poly.pdbx_strand_id
1 'polypeptide(L)'
;MSRHTFPRSSVLILGPNSIQSLLPSTLISQVEALINQHRLTDAAEVVDQRRRKLEGGLVVDPDEADELRYAYQLIGFQCFTETLFEDAGKHLFNGELDPRVLIGYYPELRGGLFSKDDQLDVYAGVIERMPPEASVDDVICINLVRNYSPHMSPNTRSAPPTAELRRILAMAAEDMLEAFLRKWRIRQSLESGSVNGATRHPPDPVTDTVLAKLYALHEKTTDLYALLNSPHSIIISEVEAAFRKAGQYNALCILYRQTNNDTKLLDTWAKLIEGSWSDPDIPNPLADMIALLTKKGDRALTRQWGIWLTKRDPDRGLQLLMPKETTGGKRRERERPEDDVALLAEIEQANPEAGQRYLEWLVLQRRSSSKDLHTRLALSCIEQLLDSLSDESVLKLWRAKASSYSSSPSTSAQSPSIASPSAVSPPPSGASPSPTSFLSYLASTTPDSPAKRTRLKTILFLAGSTLYNPLPIRKKLKAAGREKVLGLEEAILEGKIGNHREALFLLVHNLHDSSSAEAYCSLGGSVVPPKVALNVAENCALDTWGSLFASTTGKKGAATGKVERQASISEELKKELLKVLLEVYMTEEKESGKKRDRERDREQAARLLNAQAVNLDVIDVIELVPEKWPLRAMTSFLERSFRRTLHTKQEGKIVKHISAGQNLEVKDRIYPIIREEGAIVEEYVESDDEESRNMLDEKPALAEKVVLHLTTQSQAYVTDIPPKPPSHDDEDVEAGSSLPREVILGRDEKLSEVHGYEVDADSDLR
;
A
#
# COMPACT_ATOMS: atom_id res chain seq x y z
N MET A 1 -13.16 62.65 -28.04
CA MET A 1 -13.77 63.75 -27.26
C MET A 1 -15.22 63.39 -27.04
N SER A 2 -15.53 62.77 -25.91
CA SER A 2 -16.92 62.51 -25.51
C SER A 2 -17.64 63.86 -25.44
N ARG A 3 -18.81 63.95 -26.05
CA ARG A 3 -19.64 65.15 -25.95
C ARG A 3 -20.27 65.13 -24.56
N HIS A 4 -19.58 65.69 -23.56
CA HIS A 4 -20.20 65.94 -22.26
C HIS A 4 -21.56 66.60 -22.46
N THR A 5 -22.62 65.95 -21.98
CA THR A 5 -24.00 66.40 -22.09
C THR A 5 -24.28 67.50 -21.07
N PHE A 6 -23.54 68.61 -21.16
CA PHE A 6 -23.89 69.80 -20.39
C PHE A 6 -25.28 70.28 -20.83
N PRO A 7 -26.17 70.63 -19.89
CA PRO A 7 -27.49 71.12 -20.21
C PRO A 7 -27.36 72.33 -21.14
N ARG A 8 -27.99 72.25 -22.32
CA ARG A 8 -27.96 73.33 -23.30
C ARG A 8 -29.10 74.30 -23.00
N SER A 9 -28.75 75.55 -22.73
CA SER A 9 -29.73 76.63 -22.62
C SER A 9 -30.17 77.11 -23.99
N SER A 10 -31.48 77.20 -24.23
CA SER A 10 -32.05 77.85 -25.41
C SER A 10 -32.51 79.29 -25.14
N VAL A 11 -32.48 79.74 -23.88
CA VAL A 11 -33.01 81.04 -23.45
C VAL A 11 -31.95 81.82 -22.69
N LEU A 12 -31.58 82.99 -23.22
CA LEU A 12 -30.70 83.97 -22.57
C LEU A 12 -31.54 85.14 -22.07
N ILE A 13 -31.36 85.51 -20.81
CA ILE A 13 -31.97 86.67 -20.16
C ILE A 13 -30.92 87.77 -20.10
N LEU A 14 -31.16 88.84 -20.86
CA LEU A 14 -30.27 90.00 -20.94
C LEU A 14 -30.78 91.09 -19.98
N GLY A 15 -30.04 91.34 -18.91
CA GLY A 15 -30.20 92.51 -18.05
C GLY A 15 -29.25 93.64 -18.45
N PRO A 16 -29.43 94.87 -17.92
CA PRO A 16 -28.61 96.02 -18.28
C PRO A 16 -27.10 95.84 -18.01
N ASN A 17 -26.73 95.00 -17.03
CA ASN A 17 -25.33 94.70 -16.66
C ASN A 17 -25.01 93.19 -16.58
N SER A 18 -25.88 92.29 -17.07
CA SER A 18 -25.63 90.84 -16.94
C SER A 18 -26.33 90.03 -18.03
N ILE A 19 -25.65 89.00 -18.52
CA ILE A 19 -26.23 87.96 -19.38
C ILE A 19 -26.43 86.72 -18.51
N GLN A 20 -27.67 86.37 -18.22
CA GLN A 20 -28.02 85.14 -17.52
C GLN A 20 -28.55 84.12 -18.52
N SER A 21 -28.35 82.83 -18.26
CA SER A 21 -28.84 81.76 -19.11
C SER A 21 -29.77 80.85 -18.33
N LEU A 22 -30.97 80.61 -18.84
CA LEU A 22 -31.93 79.72 -18.19
C LEU A 22 -31.63 78.28 -18.62
N LEU A 23 -31.07 77.52 -17.69
CA LEU A 23 -30.77 76.10 -17.86
C LEU A 23 -31.97 75.27 -17.36
N PRO A 24 -32.39 74.23 -18.10
CA PRO A 24 -33.32 73.26 -17.53
C PRO A 24 -32.68 72.61 -16.32
N SER A 25 -33.44 72.42 -15.24
CA SER A 25 -32.94 71.77 -14.03
C SER A 25 -32.47 70.34 -14.37
N THR A 26 -31.23 70.02 -14.02
CA THR A 26 -30.63 68.70 -14.26
C THR A 26 -31.30 67.65 -13.38
N LEU A 27 -31.22 66.37 -13.78
CA LEU A 27 -31.77 65.28 -12.98
C LEU A 27 -31.19 65.28 -11.56
N ILE A 28 -29.88 65.45 -11.45
CA ILE A 28 -29.15 65.53 -10.19
C ILE A 28 -29.70 66.65 -9.30
N SER A 29 -29.86 67.86 -9.84
CA SER A 29 -30.37 69.01 -9.07
C SER A 29 -31.82 68.79 -8.60
N GLN A 30 -32.67 68.17 -9.42
CA GLN A 30 -34.04 67.83 -9.04
C GLN A 30 -34.07 66.80 -7.90
N VAL A 31 -33.25 65.75 -8.01
CA VAL A 31 -33.16 64.68 -7.00
C VAL A 31 -32.61 65.23 -5.69
N GLU A 32 -31.52 66.00 -5.72
CA GLU A 32 -30.96 66.63 -4.51
C GLU A 32 -31.93 67.60 -3.84
N ALA A 33 -32.68 68.40 -4.62
CA ALA A 33 -33.69 69.29 -4.08
C ALA A 33 -34.84 68.51 -3.39
N LEU A 34 -35.29 67.40 -3.99
CA LEU A 34 -36.33 66.54 -3.42
C LEU A 34 -35.85 65.78 -2.18
N ILE A 35 -34.60 65.30 -2.18
CA ILE A 35 -33.95 64.68 -1.02
C ILE A 35 -33.86 65.68 0.14
N ASN A 36 -33.41 66.91 -0.12
CA ASN A 36 -33.34 67.95 0.92
C ASN A 36 -34.73 68.30 1.50
N GLN A 37 -35.79 68.14 0.70
CA GLN A 37 -37.19 68.29 1.13
C GLN A 37 -37.77 67.03 1.81
N HIS A 38 -36.99 65.96 1.99
CA HIS A 38 -37.41 64.67 2.54
C HIS A 38 -38.54 63.98 1.73
N ARG A 39 -38.60 64.24 0.41
CA ARG A 39 -39.58 63.63 -0.51
C ARG A 39 -38.94 62.54 -1.35
N LEU A 40 -38.54 61.45 -0.70
CA LEU A 40 -37.76 60.35 -1.32
C LEU A 40 -38.55 59.57 -2.37
N THR A 41 -39.84 59.36 -2.16
CA THR A 41 -40.73 58.69 -3.12
C THR A 41 -40.78 59.43 -4.45
N ASP A 42 -40.91 60.75 -4.38
CA ASP A 42 -41.03 61.59 -5.57
C ASP A 42 -39.69 61.68 -6.30
N ALA A 43 -38.58 61.70 -5.56
CA ALA A 43 -37.24 61.60 -6.14
C ALA A 43 -37.05 60.26 -6.89
N ALA A 44 -37.47 59.15 -6.28
CA ALA A 44 -37.42 57.82 -6.90
C ALA A 44 -38.29 57.74 -8.17
N GLU A 45 -39.49 58.31 -8.15
CA GLU A 45 -40.38 58.36 -9.32
C GLU A 45 -39.76 59.15 -10.48
N VAL A 46 -39.13 60.29 -10.20
CA VAL A 46 -38.45 61.11 -11.22
C VAL A 46 -37.31 60.32 -11.89
N VAL A 47 -36.51 59.60 -11.10
CA VAL A 47 -35.42 58.75 -11.61
C VAL A 47 -35.97 57.55 -12.38
N ASP A 48 -37.00 56.86 -11.86
CA ASP A 48 -37.63 55.72 -12.54
C ASP A 48 -38.28 56.12 -13.88
N GLN A 49 -38.91 57.30 -13.95
CA GLN A 49 -39.44 57.84 -15.21
C GLN A 49 -38.33 58.10 -16.23
N ARG A 50 -37.16 58.57 -15.79
CA ARG A 50 -36.00 58.78 -16.66
C ARG A 50 -35.38 57.46 -17.11
N ARG A 51 -35.24 56.49 -16.21
CA ARG A 51 -34.80 55.13 -16.53
C ARG A 51 -35.69 54.48 -17.60
N ARG A 52 -37.02 54.52 -17.45
CA ARG A 52 -37.96 53.95 -18.44
C ARG A 52 -37.84 54.60 -19.82
N LYS A 53 -37.54 55.91 -19.86
CA LYS A 53 -37.29 56.62 -21.12
C LYS A 53 -35.98 56.18 -21.78
N LEU A 54 -34.94 55.97 -20.98
CA LEU A 54 -33.64 55.48 -21.45
C LEU A 54 -33.74 54.02 -21.96
N GLU A 55 -34.41 53.14 -21.21
CA GLU A 55 -34.65 51.74 -21.61
C GLU A 55 -35.57 51.62 -22.85
N GLY A 56 -36.45 52.60 -23.08
CA GLY A 56 -37.26 52.70 -24.30
C GLY A 56 -36.51 53.25 -25.51
N GLY A 57 -35.29 53.77 -25.33
CA GLY A 57 -34.43 54.26 -26.41
C GLY A 57 -33.67 53.13 -27.10
N LEU A 58 -33.48 53.24 -28.42
CA LEU A 58 -32.75 52.23 -29.21
C LEU A 58 -31.22 52.21 -28.93
N VAL A 59 -30.69 53.30 -28.37
CA VAL A 59 -29.28 53.50 -28.02
C VAL A 59 -29.22 54.10 -26.62
N VAL A 60 -28.54 53.42 -25.70
CA VAL A 60 -28.32 53.91 -24.33
C VAL A 60 -27.11 54.84 -24.35
N ASP A 61 -27.31 56.10 -23.95
CA ASP A 61 -26.22 57.06 -23.76
C ASP A 61 -25.48 56.72 -22.44
N PRO A 62 -24.16 56.47 -22.48
CA PRO A 62 -23.40 56.14 -21.26
C PRO A 62 -23.42 57.27 -20.22
N ASP A 63 -23.44 58.53 -20.65
CA ASP A 63 -23.43 59.67 -19.72
C ASP A 63 -24.77 59.76 -18.95
N GLU A 64 -25.90 59.53 -19.63
CA GLU A 64 -27.22 59.48 -18.98
C GLU A 64 -27.36 58.25 -18.05
N ALA A 65 -26.72 57.13 -18.40
CA ALA A 65 -26.67 55.95 -17.53
C ALA A 65 -25.88 56.22 -16.24
N ASP A 66 -24.75 56.93 -16.33
CA ASP A 66 -23.95 57.30 -15.16
C ASP A 66 -24.67 58.34 -14.27
N GLU A 67 -25.39 59.30 -14.86
CA GLU A 67 -26.28 60.21 -14.11
C GLU A 67 -27.38 59.46 -13.35
N LEU A 68 -27.99 58.44 -13.97
CA LEU A 68 -28.98 57.58 -13.32
C LEU A 68 -28.36 56.75 -12.19
N ARG A 69 -27.18 56.17 -12.41
CA ARG A 69 -26.46 55.42 -11.38
C ARG A 69 -26.16 56.29 -10.17
N TYR A 70 -25.63 57.49 -10.39
CA TYR A 70 -25.38 58.48 -9.34
C TYR A 70 -26.66 58.85 -8.59
N ALA A 71 -27.76 59.16 -9.29
CA ALA A 71 -29.03 59.53 -8.67
C ALA A 71 -29.64 58.40 -7.83
N TYR A 72 -29.58 57.15 -8.31
CA TYR A 72 -30.03 55.99 -7.54
C TYR A 72 -29.16 55.71 -6.31
N GLN A 73 -27.84 55.88 -6.40
CA GLN A 73 -26.95 55.74 -5.25
C GLN A 73 -27.23 56.79 -4.17
N LEU A 74 -27.46 58.06 -4.57
CA LEU A 74 -27.85 59.13 -3.64
C LEU A 74 -29.15 58.82 -2.89
N ILE A 75 -30.20 58.42 -3.61
CA ILE A 75 -31.49 58.05 -3.01
C ILE A 75 -31.30 56.84 -2.10
N GLY A 76 -30.53 55.83 -2.54
CA GLY A 76 -30.26 54.62 -1.78
C GLY A 76 -29.57 54.88 -0.43
N PHE A 77 -28.51 55.71 -0.39
CA PHE A 77 -27.84 56.06 0.87
C PHE A 77 -28.68 56.94 1.78
N GLN A 78 -29.54 57.80 1.21
CA GLN A 78 -30.49 58.56 2.01
C GLN A 78 -31.55 57.63 2.65
N CYS A 79 -32.13 56.71 1.89
CA CYS A 79 -33.04 55.68 2.43
C CYS A 79 -32.35 54.83 3.50
N PHE A 80 -31.07 54.49 3.30
CA PHE A 80 -30.26 53.74 4.27
C PHE A 80 -30.08 54.50 5.59
N THR A 81 -29.79 55.80 5.52
CA THR A 81 -29.69 56.69 6.70
C THR A 81 -31.03 56.82 7.43
N GLU A 82 -32.13 56.81 6.68
CA GLU A 82 -33.49 56.84 7.21
C GLU A 82 -34.00 55.46 7.68
N THR A 83 -33.17 54.40 7.63
CA THR A 83 -33.50 53.01 8.00
C THR A 83 -34.59 52.36 7.15
N LEU A 84 -34.86 52.89 5.95
CA LEU A 84 -35.73 52.31 4.94
C LEU A 84 -34.94 51.27 4.10
N PHE A 85 -34.57 50.16 4.73
CA PHE A 85 -33.62 49.21 4.15
C PHE A 85 -34.12 48.56 2.85
N GLU A 86 -35.38 48.16 2.75
CA GLU A 86 -35.90 47.51 1.54
C GLU A 86 -35.76 48.39 0.29
N ASP A 87 -36.18 49.66 0.41
CA ASP A 87 -36.05 50.65 -0.67
C ASP A 87 -34.59 51.01 -0.92
N ALA A 88 -33.78 51.15 0.14
CA ALA A 88 -32.35 51.41 0.02
C ALA A 88 -31.66 50.33 -0.83
N GLY A 89 -31.86 49.05 -0.52
CA GLY A 89 -31.27 47.95 -1.27
C GLY A 89 -31.71 47.91 -2.73
N LYS A 90 -32.98 48.23 -3.01
CA LYS A 90 -33.52 48.32 -4.38
C LYS A 90 -32.86 49.45 -5.18
N HIS A 91 -32.75 50.64 -4.59
CA HIS A 91 -32.16 51.79 -5.25
C HIS A 91 -30.64 51.63 -5.43
N LEU A 92 -29.92 51.16 -4.41
CA LEU A 92 -28.49 50.87 -4.51
C LEU A 92 -28.18 49.81 -5.58
N PHE A 93 -29.03 48.79 -5.72
CA PHE A 93 -28.87 47.76 -6.75
C PHE A 93 -29.10 48.28 -8.18
N ASN A 94 -30.07 49.19 -8.33
CA ASN A 94 -30.33 49.90 -9.59
C ASN A 94 -29.23 50.92 -9.91
N GLY A 95 -28.59 51.49 -8.89
CA GLY A 95 -27.45 52.38 -9.01
C GLY A 95 -26.11 51.69 -9.25
N GLU A 96 -26.10 50.36 -9.38
CA GLU A 96 -24.89 49.54 -9.59
C GLU A 96 -23.79 49.81 -8.55
N LEU A 97 -24.18 49.97 -7.28
CA LEU A 97 -23.21 50.12 -6.20
C LEU A 97 -22.35 48.86 -6.07
N ASP A 98 -21.03 49.02 -5.89
CA ASP A 98 -20.15 47.91 -5.56
C ASP A 98 -20.55 47.30 -4.19
N PRO A 99 -20.82 45.99 -4.11
CA PRO A 99 -21.17 45.30 -2.86
C PRO A 99 -20.22 45.56 -1.70
N ARG A 100 -18.92 45.79 -1.96
CA ARG A 100 -17.91 46.01 -0.92
C ARG A 100 -18.19 47.26 -0.09
N VAL A 101 -18.76 48.29 -0.70
CA VAL A 101 -19.17 49.52 -0.01
C VAL A 101 -20.25 49.22 1.01
N LEU A 102 -21.26 48.44 0.62
CA LEU A 102 -22.37 48.07 1.51
C LEU A 102 -21.91 47.10 2.61
N ILE A 103 -21.12 46.08 2.25
CA ILE A 103 -20.52 45.12 3.19
C ILE A 103 -19.61 45.83 4.21
N GLY A 104 -19.04 46.98 3.85
CA GLY A 104 -18.23 47.82 4.73
C GLY A 104 -18.94 48.20 6.04
N TYR A 105 -20.26 48.36 6.02
CA TYR A 105 -21.07 48.68 7.21
C TYR A 105 -21.43 47.47 8.09
N TYR A 106 -21.04 46.26 7.69
CA TYR A 106 -21.29 45.02 8.43
C TYR A 106 -19.97 44.42 8.92
N PRO A 107 -19.36 44.96 9.99
CA PRO A 107 -18.04 44.53 10.46
C PRO A 107 -17.99 43.03 10.82
N GLU A 108 -19.09 42.47 11.33
CA GLU A 108 -19.19 41.04 11.69
C GLU A 108 -19.11 40.11 10.46
N LEU A 109 -19.69 40.54 9.34
CA LEU A 109 -19.70 39.77 8.09
C LEU A 109 -18.43 40.03 7.26
N ARG A 110 -17.92 41.27 7.29
CA ARG A 110 -16.71 41.70 6.58
C ARG A 110 -15.47 40.96 7.05
N GLY A 111 -15.23 40.85 8.36
CA GLY A 111 -13.99 40.26 8.88
C GLY A 111 -12.74 40.85 8.21
N GLY A 112 -11.82 39.99 7.77
CA GLY A 112 -10.61 40.36 7.03
C GLY A 112 -10.72 40.36 5.50
N LEU A 113 -11.92 40.43 4.93
CA LEU A 113 -12.13 40.27 3.47
C LEU A 113 -11.49 41.37 2.60
N PHE A 114 -11.40 42.60 3.11
CA PHE A 114 -10.74 43.73 2.45
C PHE A 114 -10.23 44.73 3.49
N SER A 115 -9.05 45.32 3.25
CA SER A 115 -8.33 46.20 4.17
C SER A 115 -8.66 47.68 3.92
N LYS A 116 -8.03 48.58 4.67
CA LYS A 116 -8.10 50.04 4.44
C LYS A 116 -7.30 50.50 3.22
N ASP A 117 -6.42 49.65 2.71
CA ASP A 117 -5.55 49.94 1.56
C ASP A 117 -6.26 49.66 0.22
N ASP A 118 -7.40 48.96 0.25
CA ASP A 118 -8.20 48.69 -0.93
C ASP A 118 -8.96 49.95 -1.34
N GLN A 119 -8.65 50.47 -2.53
CA GLN A 119 -9.31 51.65 -3.10
C GLN A 119 -10.54 51.23 -3.91
N LEU A 120 -11.65 51.93 -3.69
CA LEU A 120 -12.93 51.72 -4.37
C LEU A 120 -13.35 53.03 -5.02
N ASP A 121 -13.73 52.97 -6.30
CA ASP A 121 -14.22 54.11 -7.04
C ASP A 121 -15.68 54.38 -6.65
N VAL A 122 -15.92 55.52 -6.01
CA VAL A 122 -17.26 56.00 -5.63
C VAL A 122 -17.40 57.44 -6.10
N TYR A 123 -18.59 57.81 -6.58
CA TYR A 123 -18.86 59.19 -6.98
C TYR A 123 -18.65 60.16 -5.81
N ALA A 124 -17.93 61.26 -6.03
CA ALA A 124 -17.60 62.22 -4.98
C ALA A 124 -18.83 62.76 -4.22
N GLY A 125 -19.91 63.11 -4.93
CA GLY A 125 -21.15 63.58 -4.31
C GLY A 125 -21.93 62.51 -3.54
N VAL A 126 -21.71 61.23 -3.86
CA VAL A 126 -22.27 60.11 -3.08
C VAL A 126 -21.53 59.98 -1.75
N ILE A 127 -20.21 60.15 -1.73
CA ILE A 127 -19.40 60.09 -0.50
C ILE A 127 -19.87 61.11 0.54
N GLU A 128 -20.24 62.33 0.12
CA GLU A 128 -20.77 63.36 1.02
C GLU A 128 -22.10 62.97 1.69
N ARG A 129 -22.87 62.05 1.07
CA ARG A 129 -24.17 61.57 1.54
C ARG A 129 -24.11 60.20 2.19
N MET A 130 -22.96 59.53 2.16
CA MET A 130 -22.78 58.27 2.87
C MET A 130 -22.84 58.50 4.39
N PRO A 131 -23.52 57.62 5.15
CA PRO A 131 -23.53 57.71 6.60
C PRO A 131 -22.10 57.75 7.16
N PRO A 132 -21.75 58.72 8.03
CA PRO A 132 -20.43 58.79 8.66
C PRO A 132 -20.17 57.65 9.67
N GLU A 133 -21.21 56.90 10.03
CA GLU A 133 -21.16 55.79 10.98
C GLU A 133 -20.36 54.59 10.45
N ALA A 134 -19.73 53.86 11.37
CA ALA A 134 -18.91 52.70 11.03
C ALA A 134 -19.70 51.39 10.87
N SER A 135 -20.93 51.31 11.38
CA SER A 135 -21.74 50.10 11.34
C SER A 135 -23.22 50.38 11.10
N VAL A 136 -23.94 49.42 10.51
CA VAL A 136 -25.41 49.51 10.36
C VAL A 136 -26.10 49.65 11.72
N ASP A 137 -25.57 48.98 12.73
CA ASP A 137 -26.09 49.07 14.09
C ASP A 137 -26.00 50.50 14.65
N ASP A 138 -24.91 51.21 14.35
CA ASP A 138 -24.74 52.62 14.72
C ASP A 138 -25.70 53.53 13.93
N VAL A 139 -25.90 53.27 12.63
CA VAL A 139 -26.88 54.00 11.80
C VAL A 139 -28.28 53.85 12.38
N ILE A 140 -28.69 52.62 12.73
CA ILE A 140 -29.97 52.35 13.39
C ILE A 140 -30.03 53.07 14.74
N CYS A 141 -29.00 52.96 15.57
CA CYS A 141 -28.96 53.62 16.88
C CYS A 141 -29.11 55.13 16.79
N ILE A 142 -28.44 55.79 15.85
CA ILE A 142 -28.50 57.24 15.68
C ILE A 142 -29.87 57.67 15.15
N ASN A 143 -30.44 56.93 14.21
CA ASN A 143 -31.80 57.18 13.74
C ASN A 143 -32.82 57.08 14.89
N LEU A 144 -32.71 56.05 15.72
CA LEU A 144 -33.57 55.88 16.90
C LEU A 144 -33.39 57.01 17.91
N VAL A 145 -32.16 57.46 18.15
CA VAL A 145 -31.87 58.61 19.01
C VAL A 145 -32.49 59.89 18.43
N ARG A 146 -32.35 60.13 17.13
CA ARG A 146 -32.90 61.32 16.45
C ARG A 146 -34.42 61.40 16.53
N ASN A 147 -35.11 60.25 16.45
CA ASN A 147 -36.57 60.19 16.39
C ASN A 147 -37.25 60.04 17.76
N TYR A 148 -36.60 59.40 18.74
CA TYR A 148 -37.23 59.02 20.01
C TYR A 148 -36.53 59.54 21.27
N SER A 149 -35.35 60.17 21.17
CA SER A 149 -34.69 60.83 22.31
C SER A 149 -35.23 62.24 22.55
N PRO A 150 -35.41 62.70 23.80
CA PRO A 150 -35.12 62.06 25.08
C PRO A 150 -36.33 61.33 25.71
N HIS A 151 -37.40 61.08 24.96
CA HIS A 151 -38.72 60.72 25.51
C HIS A 151 -38.87 59.24 25.96
N MET A 152 -37.79 58.45 25.96
CA MET A 152 -37.79 57.01 26.31
C MET A 152 -36.90 56.73 27.53
N SER A 153 -37.50 56.27 28.64
CA SER A 153 -36.80 55.84 29.86
C SER A 153 -36.39 54.36 29.80
N PRO A 154 -35.23 53.94 30.36
CA PRO A 154 -34.19 54.73 31.01
C PRO A 154 -33.19 55.38 30.02
N ASN A 155 -33.05 54.85 28.81
CA ASN A 155 -32.25 55.44 27.73
C ASN A 155 -32.79 54.89 26.38
N THR A 156 -32.85 55.71 25.33
CA THR A 156 -33.35 55.31 24.00
C THR A 156 -32.60 54.09 23.42
N ARG A 157 -31.35 53.84 23.86
CA ARG A 157 -30.55 52.67 23.44
C ARG A 157 -30.90 51.36 24.16
N SER A 158 -31.47 51.42 25.37
CA SER A 158 -31.66 50.26 26.25
C SER A 158 -33.13 50.04 26.65
N ALA A 159 -34.04 50.90 26.21
CA ALA A 159 -35.46 50.70 26.46
C ALA A 159 -35.95 49.45 25.72
N PRO A 160 -36.76 48.56 26.35
CA PRO A 160 -37.21 47.33 25.71
C PRO A 160 -37.90 47.52 24.33
N PRO A 161 -38.76 48.54 24.11
CA PRO A 161 -39.37 48.76 22.80
C PRO A 161 -38.38 49.16 21.71
N THR A 162 -37.36 49.98 22.04
CA THR A 162 -36.34 50.39 21.07
C THR A 162 -35.31 49.31 20.82
N ALA A 163 -35.06 48.43 21.79
CA ALA A 163 -34.23 47.25 21.62
C ALA A 163 -34.88 46.24 20.65
N GLU A 164 -36.19 46.00 20.76
CA GLU A 164 -36.90 45.13 19.82
C GLU A 164 -36.98 45.74 18.42
N LEU A 165 -37.26 47.05 18.32
CA LEU A 165 -37.23 47.75 17.04
C LEU A 165 -35.85 47.72 16.39
N ARG A 166 -34.77 47.91 17.17
CA ARG A 166 -33.40 47.78 16.69
C ARG A 166 -33.11 46.37 16.16
N ARG A 167 -33.62 45.32 16.84
CA ARG A 167 -33.50 43.93 16.36
C ARG A 167 -34.23 43.71 15.04
N ILE A 168 -35.45 44.23 14.90
CA ILE A 168 -36.24 44.14 13.66
C ILE A 168 -35.55 44.89 12.51
N LEU A 169 -35.05 46.09 12.78
CA LEU A 169 -34.32 46.90 11.80
C LEU A 169 -32.98 46.24 11.40
N ALA A 170 -32.28 45.60 12.33
CA ALA A 170 -31.09 44.82 12.04
C ALA A 170 -31.40 43.63 11.12
N MET A 171 -32.45 42.86 11.41
CA MET A 171 -32.92 41.78 10.52
C MET A 171 -33.30 42.30 9.14
N ALA A 172 -34.03 43.43 9.06
CA ALA A 172 -34.40 44.04 7.79
C ALA A 172 -33.17 44.51 6.98
N ALA A 173 -32.13 44.99 7.66
CA ALA A 173 -30.87 45.36 7.02
C ALA A 173 -30.08 44.14 6.53
N GLU A 174 -30.08 43.02 7.27
CA GLU A 174 -29.47 41.76 6.84
C GLU A 174 -30.21 41.13 5.66
N ASP A 175 -31.54 41.13 5.67
CA ASP A 175 -32.39 40.68 4.56
C ASP A 175 -32.18 41.52 3.30
N MET A 176 -32.05 42.84 3.47
CA MET A 176 -31.70 43.77 2.39
C MET A 176 -30.34 43.43 1.77
N LEU A 177 -29.32 43.22 2.61
CA LEU A 177 -27.98 42.84 2.15
C LEU A 177 -28.02 41.48 1.43
N GLU A 178 -28.70 40.48 1.98
CA GLU A 178 -28.88 39.18 1.34
C GLU A 178 -29.53 39.31 -0.03
N ALA A 179 -30.66 40.04 -0.13
CA ALA A 179 -31.37 40.24 -1.37
C ALA A 179 -30.53 41.00 -2.40
N PHE A 180 -29.77 42.00 -1.97
CA PHE A 180 -28.85 42.76 -2.80
C PHE A 180 -27.75 41.86 -3.38
N LEU A 181 -27.05 41.10 -2.53
CA LEU A 181 -25.95 40.21 -2.94
C LEU A 181 -26.43 39.08 -3.85
N ARG A 182 -27.61 38.50 -3.58
CA ARG A 182 -28.23 37.48 -4.45
C ARG A 182 -28.53 38.02 -5.84
N LYS A 183 -29.17 39.19 -5.93
CA LYS A 183 -29.48 39.84 -7.20
C LYS A 183 -28.21 40.23 -7.95
N TRP A 184 -27.20 40.71 -7.22
CA TRP A 184 -25.88 41.05 -7.77
C TRP A 184 -25.20 39.82 -8.40
N ARG A 185 -25.17 38.70 -7.68
CA ARG A 185 -24.61 37.43 -8.17
C ARG A 185 -25.33 36.92 -9.42
N ILE A 186 -26.67 37.00 -9.45
CA ILE A 186 -27.48 36.61 -10.62
C ILE A 186 -27.14 37.50 -11.82
N ARG A 187 -27.05 38.83 -11.62
CA ARG A 187 -26.67 39.77 -12.68
C ARG A 187 -25.28 39.46 -13.25
N GLN A 188 -24.27 39.27 -12.39
CA GLN A 188 -22.91 38.90 -12.82
C GLN A 188 -22.88 37.58 -13.61
N SER A 189 -23.69 36.59 -13.19
CA SER A 189 -23.81 35.32 -13.91
C SER A 189 -24.45 35.46 -15.29
N LEU A 190 -25.40 36.39 -15.46
CA LEU A 190 -26.06 36.66 -16.74
C LEU A 190 -25.16 37.43 -17.69
N GLU A 191 -24.44 38.45 -17.18
CA GLU A 191 -23.48 39.26 -17.95
C GLU A 191 -22.29 38.41 -18.43
N SER A 192 -21.83 37.47 -17.61
CA SER A 192 -20.79 36.50 -17.98
C SER A 192 -21.19 35.55 -19.11
N GLY A 193 -22.49 35.42 -19.40
CA GLY A 193 -23.02 34.59 -20.50
C GLY A 193 -23.24 35.36 -21.81
N SER A 194 -23.12 36.69 -21.82
CA SER A 194 -23.37 37.53 -22.99
C SER A 194 -22.10 37.72 -23.83
N VAL A 195 -22.24 37.49 -25.12
CA VAL A 195 -21.16 37.46 -26.13
C VAL A 195 -20.56 38.85 -26.32
N ASN A 196 -19.41 39.11 -25.69
CA ASN A 196 -18.32 39.94 -26.22
C ASN A 196 -17.09 39.68 -25.33
N GLY A 197 -15.96 39.29 -25.94
CA GLY A 197 -14.77 38.73 -25.27
C GLY A 197 -13.97 39.65 -24.35
N ALA A 198 -14.62 40.48 -23.53
CA ALA A 198 -14.01 41.11 -22.35
C ALA A 198 -14.12 40.11 -21.18
N THR A 199 -12.98 39.54 -20.81
CA THR A 199 -12.67 38.80 -19.57
C THR A 199 -13.88 38.33 -18.74
N ARG A 200 -14.14 37.02 -18.75
CA ARG A 200 -14.99 36.32 -17.77
C ARG A 200 -14.63 36.80 -16.36
N HIS A 201 -15.44 37.69 -15.77
CA HIS A 201 -15.16 38.18 -14.43
C HIS A 201 -15.25 36.98 -13.48
N PRO A 202 -14.18 36.67 -12.72
CA PRO A 202 -14.26 35.61 -11.72
C PRO A 202 -15.38 35.96 -10.73
N PRO A 203 -16.07 34.96 -10.16
CA PRO A 203 -17.02 35.21 -9.09
C PRO A 203 -16.35 36.07 -8.02
N ASP A 204 -17.06 37.08 -7.50
CA ASP A 204 -16.48 37.99 -6.51
C ASP A 204 -16.36 37.26 -5.15
N PRO A 205 -15.13 37.07 -4.64
CA PRO A 205 -14.89 36.28 -3.43
C PRO A 205 -15.53 36.92 -2.20
N VAL A 206 -15.68 38.25 -2.20
CA VAL A 206 -16.29 38.99 -1.11
C VAL A 206 -17.79 38.70 -1.06
N THR A 207 -18.48 38.83 -2.18
CA THR A 207 -19.92 38.56 -2.30
C THR A 207 -20.26 37.11 -1.92
N ASP A 208 -19.55 36.12 -2.49
CA ASP A 208 -19.81 34.70 -2.19
C ASP A 208 -19.54 34.35 -0.71
N THR A 209 -18.48 34.92 -0.13
CA THR A 209 -18.11 34.66 1.27
C THR A 209 -19.12 35.26 2.24
N VAL A 210 -19.57 36.49 2.02
CA VAL A 210 -20.58 37.13 2.87
C VAL A 210 -21.93 36.45 2.72
N LEU A 211 -22.31 36.07 1.51
CA LEU A 211 -23.57 35.34 1.28
C LEU A 211 -23.56 33.97 1.98
N ALA A 212 -22.43 33.26 1.97
CA ALA A 212 -22.26 32.02 2.72
C ALA A 212 -22.39 32.24 4.24
N LYS A 213 -21.78 33.30 4.79
CA LYS A 213 -21.92 33.67 6.21
C LYS A 213 -23.39 33.97 6.57
N LEU A 214 -24.10 34.74 5.75
CA LEU A 214 -25.52 35.06 5.94
C LEU A 214 -26.40 33.81 5.93
N TYR A 215 -26.22 32.91 4.96
CA TYR A 215 -27.00 31.66 4.90
C TYR A 215 -26.75 30.75 6.10
N ALA A 216 -25.52 30.72 6.63
CA ALA A 216 -25.23 29.98 7.85
C ALA A 216 -25.87 30.61 9.10
N LEU A 217 -25.85 31.94 9.22
CA LEU A 217 -26.49 32.65 10.33
C LEU A 217 -28.02 32.51 10.31
N HIS A 218 -28.62 32.53 9.13
CA HIS A 218 -30.07 32.38 8.93
C HIS A 218 -30.54 30.91 8.84
N GLU A 219 -29.65 29.94 9.06
CA GLU A 219 -29.94 28.49 8.95
C GLU A 219 -30.57 28.06 7.60
N LYS A 220 -30.31 28.80 6.52
CA LYS A 220 -30.80 28.51 5.16
C LYS A 220 -29.93 27.45 4.47
N THR A 221 -30.01 26.20 4.94
CA THR A 221 -29.14 25.09 4.49
C THR A 221 -29.31 24.74 3.01
N THR A 222 -30.53 24.82 2.47
CA THR A 222 -30.80 24.54 1.05
C THR A 222 -30.09 25.52 0.12
N ASP A 223 -30.16 26.81 0.45
CA ASP A 223 -29.57 27.88 -0.33
C ASP A 223 -28.04 27.87 -0.18
N LEU A 224 -27.54 27.50 1.00
CA LEU A 224 -26.13 27.29 1.25
C LEU A 224 -25.57 26.13 0.41
N TYR A 225 -26.22 24.98 0.36
CA TYR A 225 -25.78 23.87 -0.48
C TYR A 225 -25.90 24.19 -1.98
N ALA A 226 -26.93 24.93 -2.39
CA ALA A 226 -27.03 25.43 -3.76
C ALA A 226 -25.87 26.38 -4.12
N LEU A 227 -25.46 27.25 -3.19
CA LEU A 227 -24.29 28.11 -3.32
C LEU A 227 -23.01 27.27 -3.46
N LEU A 228 -22.81 26.27 -2.59
CA LEU A 228 -21.62 25.39 -2.60
C LEU A 228 -21.52 24.49 -3.84
N ASN A 229 -22.65 24.13 -4.45
CA ASN A 229 -22.66 23.33 -5.68
C ASN A 229 -22.44 24.18 -6.95
N SER A 230 -22.61 25.51 -6.85
CA SER A 230 -22.36 26.45 -7.94
C SER A 230 -20.87 26.88 -7.98
N PRO A 231 -20.32 27.35 -9.11
CA PRO A 231 -18.96 27.88 -9.13
C PRO A 231 -18.87 29.09 -8.19
N HIS A 232 -18.05 28.96 -7.14
CA HIS A 232 -17.92 29.97 -6.09
C HIS A 232 -16.45 30.22 -5.73
N SER A 233 -16.17 31.40 -5.16
CA SER A 233 -14.83 31.81 -4.72
C SER A 233 -14.80 32.13 -3.22
N ILE A 234 -15.31 31.21 -2.41
CA ILE A 234 -15.44 31.38 -0.96
C ILE A 234 -14.07 31.32 -0.25
N ILE A 235 -13.80 32.28 0.62
CA ILE A 235 -12.60 32.34 1.46
C ILE A 235 -12.81 31.55 2.75
N ILE A 236 -12.13 30.40 2.86
CA ILE A 236 -12.34 29.41 3.92
C ILE A 236 -12.00 29.97 5.32
N SER A 237 -10.91 30.72 5.46
CA SER A 237 -10.43 31.24 6.75
C SER A 237 -11.47 32.08 7.49
N GLU A 238 -12.29 32.80 6.73
CA GLU A 238 -13.34 33.68 7.22
C GLU A 238 -14.64 32.92 7.52
N VAL A 239 -14.96 31.92 6.71
CA VAL A 239 -16.20 31.14 6.83
C VAL A 239 -16.12 30.07 7.92
N GLU A 240 -14.92 29.55 8.22
CA GLU A 240 -14.71 28.53 9.24
C GLU A 240 -15.30 28.91 10.60
N ALA A 241 -15.07 30.14 11.06
CA ALA A 241 -15.59 30.61 12.34
C ALA A 241 -17.12 30.74 12.34
N ALA A 242 -17.69 31.22 11.23
CA ALA A 242 -19.13 31.40 11.08
C ALA A 242 -19.85 30.04 11.06
N PHE A 243 -19.38 29.07 10.28
CA PHE A 243 -20.01 27.75 10.18
C PHE A 243 -19.88 26.94 11.47
N ARG A 244 -18.78 27.10 12.22
CA ARG A 244 -18.64 26.49 13.55
C ARG A 244 -19.64 27.07 14.56
N LYS A 245 -19.89 28.39 14.53
CA LYS A 245 -20.91 29.03 15.38
C LYS A 245 -22.32 28.57 15.01
N ALA A 246 -22.60 28.44 13.71
CA ALA A 246 -23.89 28.00 13.19
C ALA A 246 -24.12 26.48 13.26
N GLY A 247 -23.10 25.69 13.62
CA GLY A 247 -23.21 24.23 13.68
C GLY A 247 -23.31 23.52 12.32
N GLN A 248 -22.98 24.20 11.21
CA GLN A 248 -23.10 23.68 9.85
C GLN A 248 -21.80 22.99 9.40
N TYR A 249 -21.57 21.75 9.86
CA TYR A 249 -20.31 21.04 9.66
C TYR A 249 -20.22 20.35 8.29
N ASN A 250 -21.34 19.92 7.71
CA ASN A 250 -21.39 19.33 6.37
C ASN A 250 -20.97 20.36 5.30
N ALA A 251 -21.41 21.61 5.42
CA ALA A 251 -20.98 22.71 4.55
C ALA A 251 -19.45 22.92 4.60
N LEU A 252 -18.83 22.82 5.79
CA LEU A 252 -17.36 22.84 5.93
C LEU A 252 -16.70 21.65 5.24
N CYS A 253 -17.27 20.45 5.39
CA CYS A 253 -16.74 19.25 4.75
C CYS A 253 -16.73 19.37 3.21
N ILE A 254 -17.80 19.91 2.63
CA ILE A 254 -17.90 20.17 1.19
C ILE A 254 -16.82 21.17 0.74
N LEU A 255 -16.66 22.27 1.46
CA LEU A 255 -15.62 23.28 1.17
C LEU A 255 -14.20 22.69 1.25
N TYR A 256 -13.89 21.90 2.28
CA TYR A 256 -12.58 21.27 2.40
C TYR A 256 -12.33 20.23 1.29
N ARG A 257 -13.35 19.48 0.87
CA ARG A 257 -13.26 18.54 -0.27
C ARG A 257 -12.95 19.28 -1.56
N GLN A 258 -13.60 20.40 -1.83
CA GLN A 258 -13.38 21.19 -3.05
C GLN A 258 -12.01 21.89 -3.06
N THR A 259 -11.52 22.29 -1.90
CA THR A 259 -10.25 23.02 -1.74
C THR A 259 -9.05 22.11 -1.50
N ASN A 260 -9.26 20.78 -1.53
CA ASN A 260 -8.26 19.75 -1.28
C ASN A 260 -7.53 19.87 0.08
N ASN A 261 -8.18 20.44 1.10
CA ASN A 261 -7.62 20.54 2.44
C ASN A 261 -7.99 19.33 3.30
N ASP A 262 -7.28 18.21 3.08
CA ASP A 262 -7.63 16.92 3.68
C ASP A 262 -7.35 16.83 5.18
N THR A 263 -6.34 17.54 5.68
CA THR A 263 -5.97 17.51 7.11
C THR A 263 -7.12 18.04 7.96
N LYS A 264 -7.63 19.22 7.61
CA LYS A 264 -8.77 19.85 8.29
C LYS A 264 -10.04 19.02 8.12
N LEU A 265 -10.27 18.43 6.96
CA LEU A 265 -11.42 17.56 6.71
C LEU A 265 -11.42 16.33 7.62
N LEU A 266 -10.28 15.64 7.71
CA LEU A 266 -10.13 14.47 8.56
C LEU A 266 -10.26 14.85 10.04
N ASP A 267 -9.71 16.00 10.45
CA ASP A 267 -9.92 16.55 11.81
C ASP A 267 -11.40 16.83 12.10
N THR A 268 -12.16 17.35 11.12
CA THR A 268 -13.59 17.60 11.30
C THR A 268 -14.38 16.31 11.45
N TRP A 269 -14.06 15.27 10.67
CA TRP A 269 -14.69 13.95 10.84
C TRP A 269 -14.29 13.29 12.15
N ALA A 270 -13.03 13.42 12.58
CA ALA A 270 -12.58 12.92 13.87
C ALA A 270 -13.37 13.54 15.04
N LYS A 271 -13.59 14.86 14.99
CA LYS A 271 -14.40 15.58 15.97
C LYS A 271 -15.88 15.20 15.93
N LEU A 272 -16.42 14.89 14.76
CA LEU A 272 -17.77 14.36 14.58
C LEU A 272 -17.90 12.96 15.19
N ILE A 273 -16.90 12.10 14.97
CA ILE A 273 -16.84 10.73 15.52
C ILE A 273 -16.63 10.74 17.05
N GLU A 274 -15.88 11.72 17.56
CA GLU A 274 -15.70 11.95 19.00
C GLU A 274 -16.95 12.46 19.70
N GLY A 275 -18.01 12.81 18.95
CA GLY A 275 -19.26 13.34 19.48
C GLY A 275 -19.17 14.79 19.95
N SER A 276 -18.04 15.47 19.70
CA SER A 276 -17.89 16.90 20.00
C SER A 276 -18.73 17.76 19.07
N TRP A 277 -18.93 17.29 17.83
CA TRP A 277 -19.80 17.88 16.82
C TRP A 277 -20.85 16.86 16.42
N SER A 278 -22.08 17.30 16.20
CA SER A 278 -23.19 16.46 15.71
C SER A 278 -23.86 17.20 14.57
N ASP A 279 -23.92 16.55 13.41
CA ASP A 279 -24.56 17.08 12.21
C ASP A 279 -25.48 15.99 11.66
N PRO A 280 -26.82 16.22 11.59
CA PRO A 280 -27.77 15.23 11.09
C PRO A 280 -27.57 14.88 9.61
N ASP A 281 -26.87 15.72 8.84
CA ASP A 281 -26.65 15.51 7.41
C ASP A 281 -25.50 14.54 7.09
N ILE A 282 -24.73 14.09 8.10
CA ILE A 282 -23.60 13.14 7.94
C ILE A 282 -23.91 11.82 8.66
N PRO A 283 -24.53 10.84 7.98
CA PRO A 283 -24.97 9.59 8.63
C PRO A 283 -23.84 8.62 8.97
N ASN A 284 -22.69 8.67 8.28
CA ASN A 284 -21.57 7.75 8.51
C ASN A 284 -20.19 8.39 8.22
N PRO A 285 -19.66 9.24 9.12
CA PRO A 285 -18.37 9.91 8.91
C PRO A 285 -17.17 8.95 8.79
N LEU A 286 -17.24 7.78 9.45
CA LEU A 286 -16.18 6.77 9.41
C LEU A 286 -15.99 6.15 8.02
N ALA A 287 -17.10 5.89 7.31
CA ALA A 287 -17.04 5.31 5.96
C ALA A 287 -16.47 6.30 4.95
N ASP A 288 -16.91 7.56 5.03
CA ASP A 288 -16.42 8.66 4.20
C ASP A 288 -14.92 8.93 4.42
N MET A 289 -14.47 8.86 5.68
CA MET A 289 -13.07 9.00 6.05
C MET A 289 -12.19 7.92 5.42
N ILE A 290 -12.60 6.65 5.52
CA ILE A 290 -11.88 5.52 4.92
C ILE A 290 -11.90 5.62 3.39
N ALA A 291 -13.04 6.00 2.79
CA ALA A 291 -13.15 6.18 1.35
C ALA A 291 -12.20 7.27 0.82
N LEU A 292 -12.09 8.41 1.53
CA LEU A 292 -11.17 9.49 1.16
C LEU A 292 -9.71 9.06 1.30
N LEU A 293 -9.34 8.42 2.42
CA LEU A 293 -7.98 7.94 2.65
C LEU A 293 -7.57 6.87 1.63
N THR A 294 -8.48 5.96 1.28
CA THR A 294 -8.26 4.94 0.24
C THR A 294 -8.11 5.57 -1.16
N LYS A 295 -8.87 6.62 -1.46
CA LYS A 295 -8.84 7.31 -2.77
C LYS A 295 -7.58 8.14 -2.97
N LYS A 296 -7.15 8.90 -1.95
CA LYS A 296 -5.96 9.78 -2.05
C LYS A 296 -4.65 9.03 -1.84
N GLY A 297 -4.64 8.00 -1.00
CA GLY A 297 -3.47 7.15 -0.79
C GLY A 297 -2.25 7.88 -0.20
N ASP A 298 -2.45 9.02 0.47
CA ASP A 298 -1.36 9.75 1.13
C ASP A 298 -0.87 8.93 2.33
N ARG A 299 0.43 8.59 2.32
CA ARG A 299 1.06 7.70 3.30
C ARG A 299 1.12 8.33 4.69
N ALA A 300 1.38 9.63 4.78
CA ALA A 300 1.50 10.32 6.06
C ALA A 300 0.13 10.39 6.77
N LEU A 301 -0.90 10.79 6.04
CA LEU A 301 -2.28 10.83 6.55
C LEU A 301 -2.79 9.43 6.88
N THR A 302 -2.52 8.44 6.03
CA THR A 302 -2.94 7.05 6.27
C THR A 302 -2.28 6.47 7.52
N ARG A 303 -1.02 6.80 7.80
CA ARG A 303 -0.33 6.40 9.03
C ARG A 303 -0.97 7.04 10.26
N GLN A 304 -1.09 8.38 10.27
CA GLN A 304 -1.62 9.12 11.41
C GLN A 304 -3.06 8.69 11.75
N TRP A 305 -3.92 8.63 10.73
CA TRP A 305 -5.32 8.29 10.90
C TRP A 305 -5.57 6.79 11.04
N GLY A 306 -4.70 5.95 10.47
CA GLY A 306 -4.70 4.52 10.71
C GLY A 306 -4.43 4.20 12.18
N ILE A 307 -3.41 4.81 12.79
CA ILE A 307 -3.12 4.64 14.22
C ILE A 307 -4.28 5.15 15.08
N TRP A 308 -4.85 6.32 14.75
CA TRP A 308 -6.01 6.84 15.46
C TRP A 308 -7.23 5.89 15.36
N LEU A 309 -7.44 5.28 14.18
CA LEU A 309 -8.54 4.34 13.95
C LEU A 309 -8.31 3.01 14.69
N THR A 310 -7.07 2.51 14.79
CA THR A 310 -6.75 1.27 15.53
C THR A 310 -7.07 1.33 17.02
N LYS A 311 -7.12 2.53 17.63
CA LYS A 311 -7.55 2.72 19.02
C LYS A 311 -9.05 2.49 19.23
N ARG A 312 -9.86 2.66 18.18
CA ARG A 312 -11.33 2.56 18.26
C ARG A 312 -11.84 1.29 17.56
N ASP A 313 -11.57 1.19 16.26
CA ASP A 313 -11.93 0.06 15.41
C ASP A 313 -10.65 -0.62 14.89
N PRO A 314 -10.15 -1.67 15.57
CA PRO A 314 -8.93 -2.34 15.16
C PRO A 314 -9.07 -2.96 13.77
N ASP A 315 -10.25 -3.50 13.42
CA ASP A 315 -10.46 -4.16 12.13
C ASP A 315 -10.41 -3.18 10.94
N ARG A 316 -11.05 -2.01 11.07
CA ARG A 316 -11.05 -0.99 10.01
C ARG A 316 -9.73 -0.24 9.93
N GLY A 317 -9.10 0.04 11.09
CA GLY A 317 -7.76 0.63 11.16
C GLY A 317 -6.71 -0.27 10.49
N LEU A 318 -6.76 -1.56 10.77
CA LEU A 318 -5.89 -2.54 10.11
C LEU A 318 -6.22 -2.69 8.63
N GLN A 319 -7.49 -2.71 8.20
CA GLN A 319 -7.82 -2.75 6.77
C GLN A 319 -7.28 -1.56 5.99
N LEU A 320 -7.20 -0.39 6.62
CA LEU A 320 -6.61 0.80 6.02
C LEU A 320 -5.08 0.73 5.97
N LEU A 321 -4.45 0.23 7.04
CA LEU A 321 -2.99 0.07 7.14
C LEU A 321 -2.45 -1.15 6.38
N MET A 322 -3.30 -2.14 6.10
CA MET A 322 -3.02 -3.34 5.31
C MET A 322 -3.66 -3.17 3.93
N PRO A 323 -3.03 -2.44 2.99
CA PRO A 323 -3.54 -2.36 1.63
C PRO A 323 -3.67 -3.77 1.05
N LYS A 324 -4.87 -4.10 0.57
CA LYS A 324 -5.09 -5.37 -0.15
C LYS A 324 -4.20 -5.34 -1.38
N GLU A 325 -3.42 -6.41 -1.58
CA GLU A 325 -2.60 -6.63 -2.77
C GLU A 325 -3.50 -6.88 -3.99
N THR A 326 -4.27 -5.88 -4.42
CA THR A 326 -5.09 -5.97 -5.62
C THR A 326 -4.43 -5.18 -6.75
N THR A 327 -4.07 -5.96 -7.77
CA THR A 327 -3.84 -5.56 -9.16
C THR A 327 -2.62 -4.69 -9.47
N GLY A 328 -1.55 -5.35 -9.88
CA GLY A 328 -0.93 -5.05 -11.18
C GLY A 328 -0.19 -3.73 -11.33
N GLY A 329 0.46 -3.22 -10.29
CA GLY A 329 1.35 -2.08 -10.39
C GLY A 329 2.68 -2.38 -9.74
N LYS A 330 3.74 -2.47 -10.55
CA LYS A 330 5.18 -2.51 -10.19
C LYS A 330 5.41 -2.47 -8.69
N ARG A 331 5.72 -3.63 -8.08
CA ARG A 331 6.61 -3.82 -6.91
C ARG A 331 6.73 -2.51 -6.13
N ARG A 332 5.60 -2.05 -5.53
CA ARG A 332 5.55 -0.76 -4.83
C ARG A 332 6.72 -0.79 -3.88
N GLU A 333 7.59 0.20 -4.06
CA GLU A 333 8.95 0.28 -3.53
C GLU A 333 9.13 -0.55 -2.28
N ARG A 334 10.19 -1.36 -2.22
CA ARG A 334 10.74 -1.93 -0.97
C ARG A 334 10.56 -0.91 0.16
N GLU A 335 9.45 -1.00 0.89
CA GLU A 335 9.26 -0.15 2.05
C GLU A 335 10.36 -0.58 3.00
N ARG A 336 11.05 0.41 3.57
CA ARG A 336 12.22 0.13 4.38
C ARG A 336 11.75 -0.70 5.56
N PRO A 337 12.39 -1.84 5.86
CA PRO A 337 12.01 -2.67 7.00
C PRO A 337 12.06 -1.88 8.32
N GLU A 338 12.80 -0.77 8.37
CA GLU A 338 12.87 0.16 9.49
C GLU A 338 11.57 0.94 9.73
N ASP A 339 10.93 1.44 8.67
CA ASP A 339 9.66 2.18 8.77
C ASP A 339 8.52 1.27 9.21
N ASP A 340 8.52 0.03 8.72
CA ASP A 340 7.59 -1.04 9.11
C ASP A 340 7.74 -1.39 10.60
N VAL A 341 8.99 -1.45 11.10
CA VAL A 341 9.28 -1.70 12.53
C VAL A 341 8.83 -0.52 13.41
N ALA A 342 9.04 0.71 12.95
CA ALA A 342 8.60 1.91 13.65
C ALA A 342 7.06 2.00 13.72
N LEU A 343 6.39 1.72 12.60
CA LEU A 343 4.93 1.68 12.54
C LEU A 343 4.37 0.57 13.43
N LEU A 344 4.98 -0.62 13.43
CA LEU A 344 4.59 -1.69 14.35
C LEU A 344 4.68 -1.24 15.81
N ALA A 345 5.76 -0.54 16.21
CA ALA A 345 5.92 -0.04 17.58
C ALA A 345 4.84 0.99 17.94
N GLU A 346 4.47 1.87 17.01
CA GLU A 346 3.37 2.84 17.20
C GLU A 346 2.00 2.15 17.32
N ILE A 347 1.74 1.11 16.51
CA ILE A 347 0.51 0.32 16.59
C ILE A 347 0.47 -0.48 17.88
N GLU A 348 1.56 -1.13 18.29
CA GLU A 348 1.65 -1.87 19.55
C GLU A 348 1.37 -0.98 20.76
N GLN A 349 1.87 0.27 20.74
CA GLN A 349 1.57 1.26 21.78
C GLN A 349 0.09 1.66 21.79
N ALA A 350 -0.55 1.71 20.62
CA ALA A 350 -1.97 2.04 20.52
C ALA A 350 -2.90 0.87 20.89
N ASN A 351 -2.60 -0.34 20.39
CA ASN A 351 -3.33 -1.56 20.65
C ASN A 351 -2.43 -2.81 20.40
N PRO A 352 -2.14 -3.62 21.44
CA PRO A 352 -1.25 -4.77 21.32
C PRO A 352 -1.80 -5.88 20.41
N GLU A 353 -3.12 -6.10 20.38
CA GLU A 353 -3.72 -7.11 19.50
C GLU A 353 -3.65 -6.68 18.03
N ALA A 354 -3.84 -5.39 17.76
CA ALA A 354 -3.71 -4.86 16.41
C ALA A 354 -2.26 -4.97 15.92
N GLY A 355 -1.29 -4.73 16.81
CA GLY A 355 0.13 -4.93 16.55
C GLY A 355 0.44 -6.38 16.15
N GLN A 356 -0.11 -7.36 16.88
CA GLN A 356 0.08 -8.78 16.54
C GLN A 356 -0.50 -9.15 15.17
N ARG A 357 -1.72 -8.68 14.84
CA ARG A 357 -2.34 -8.93 13.52
C ARG A 357 -1.55 -8.25 12.39
N TYR A 358 -1.04 -7.05 12.62
CA TYR A 358 -0.17 -6.35 11.68
C TYR A 358 1.17 -7.07 11.48
N LEU A 359 1.77 -7.60 12.56
CA LEU A 359 2.99 -8.41 12.49
C LEU A 359 2.76 -9.73 11.73
N GLU A 360 1.65 -10.42 11.98
CA GLU A 360 1.25 -11.62 11.22
C GLU A 360 1.12 -11.29 9.72
N TRP A 361 0.45 -10.19 9.38
CA TRP A 361 0.31 -9.73 7.99
C TRP A 361 1.65 -9.42 7.33
N LEU A 362 2.52 -8.71 8.05
CA LEU A 362 3.81 -8.27 7.55
C LEU A 362 4.78 -9.44 7.28
N VAL A 363 4.71 -10.49 8.09
CA VAL A 363 5.54 -11.69 7.92
C VAL A 363 4.94 -12.66 6.90
N LEU A 364 3.63 -12.92 6.97
CA LEU A 364 2.99 -13.97 6.16
C LEU A 364 2.60 -13.49 4.76
N GLN A 365 1.98 -12.31 4.65
CA GLN A 365 1.46 -11.80 3.37
C GLN A 365 2.53 -10.99 2.63
N ARG A 366 3.13 -9.99 3.30
CA ARG A 366 4.21 -9.17 2.71
C ARG A 366 5.55 -9.89 2.55
N ARG A 367 5.74 -11.04 3.21
CA ARG A 367 6.99 -11.84 3.18
C ARG A 367 8.25 -11.00 3.47
N SER A 368 8.20 -10.18 4.51
CA SER A 368 9.35 -9.37 4.91
C SER A 368 10.61 -10.22 5.16
N SER A 369 11.78 -9.72 4.77
CA SER A 369 13.07 -10.42 4.95
C SER A 369 13.78 -10.09 6.27
N SER A 370 13.15 -9.28 7.14
CA SER A 370 13.75 -8.81 8.39
C SER A 370 13.81 -9.94 9.43
N LYS A 371 15.01 -10.27 9.89
CA LYS A 371 15.22 -11.31 10.91
C LYS A 371 14.56 -10.96 12.25
N ASP A 372 14.51 -9.68 12.59
CA ASP A 372 13.94 -9.20 13.87
C ASP A 372 12.42 -9.39 13.91
N LEU A 373 11.72 -9.09 12.82
CA LEU A 373 10.27 -9.25 12.72
C LEU A 373 9.87 -10.73 12.80
N HIS A 374 10.60 -11.60 12.09
CA HIS A 374 10.40 -13.05 12.20
C HIS A 374 10.70 -13.57 13.62
N THR A 375 11.73 -13.05 14.28
CA THR A 375 12.05 -13.43 15.66
C THR A 375 10.99 -12.95 16.66
N ARG A 376 10.47 -11.71 16.52
CA ARG A 376 9.37 -11.20 17.36
C ARG A 376 8.10 -12.02 17.19
N LEU A 377 7.74 -12.37 15.95
CA LEU A 377 6.57 -13.22 15.69
C LEU A 377 6.76 -14.62 16.30
N ALA A 378 7.95 -15.21 16.16
CA ALA A 378 8.25 -16.50 16.77
C ALA A 378 8.08 -16.47 18.30
N LEU A 379 8.58 -15.42 18.94
CA LEU A 379 8.47 -15.25 20.39
C LEU A 379 7.02 -15.06 20.83
N SER A 380 6.24 -14.24 20.11
CA SER A 380 4.81 -14.05 20.38
C SER A 380 4.02 -15.36 20.22
N CYS A 381 4.28 -16.12 19.16
CA CYS A 381 3.68 -17.44 18.97
C CYS A 381 3.99 -18.39 20.15
N ILE A 382 5.24 -18.42 20.62
CA ILE A 382 5.64 -19.25 21.77
C ILE A 382 5.04 -18.75 23.08
N GLU A 383 4.91 -17.44 23.29
CA GLU A 383 4.25 -16.88 24.47
C GLU A 383 2.77 -17.29 24.49
N GLN A 384 2.04 -17.10 23.40
CA GLN A 384 0.65 -17.56 23.26
C GLN A 384 0.53 -19.08 23.48
N LEU A 385 1.51 -19.86 23.00
CA LEU A 385 1.56 -21.31 23.24
C LEU A 385 1.75 -21.64 24.71
N LEU A 386 2.68 -20.96 25.38
CA LEU A 386 2.96 -21.16 26.80
C LEU A 386 1.79 -20.72 27.69
N ASP A 387 1.09 -19.65 27.32
CA ASP A 387 -0.13 -19.19 27.96
C ASP A 387 -1.25 -20.23 27.80
N SER A 388 -1.46 -20.75 26.58
CA SER A 388 -2.44 -21.82 26.36
C SER A 388 -2.12 -23.13 27.10
N LEU A 389 -0.84 -23.33 27.45
CA LEU A 389 -0.35 -24.46 28.23
C LEU A 389 -0.35 -24.22 29.74
N SER A 390 -0.61 -23.00 30.19
CA SER A 390 -0.85 -22.71 31.61
C SER A 390 -2.16 -23.37 32.08
N ASP A 391 -3.11 -23.56 31.15
CA ASP A 391 -4.32 -24.33 31.38
C ASP A 391 -4.02 -25.81 31.60
N GLU A 392 -4.35 -26.31 32.80
CA GLU A 392 -4.04 -27.69 33.21
C GLU A 392 -4.77 -28.74 32.36
N SER A 393 -5.97 -28.42 31.86
CA SER A 393 -6.77 -29.29 30.99
C SER A 393 -6.10 -29.52 29.63
N VAL A 394 -5.59 -28.45 29.02
CA VAL A 394 -4.88 -28.48 27.74
C VAL A 394 -3.59 -29.28 27.87
N LEU A 395 -2.85 -29.04 28.95
CA LEU A 395 -1.61 -29.74 29.25
C LEU A 395 -1.82 -31.24 29.51
N LYS A 396 -2.89 -31.63 30.23
CA LYS A 396 -3.29 -33.05 30.38
C LYS A 396 -3.68 -33.68 29.04
N LEU A 397 -4.47 -32.98 28.23
CA LEU A 397 -4.89 -33.45 26.90
C LEU A 397 -3.67 -33.69 25.99
N TRP A 398 -2.75 -32.74 25.90
CA TRP A 398 -1.59 -32.86 25.02
C TRP A 398 -0.60 -33.93 25.50
N ARG A 399 -0.42 -34.08 26.82
CA ARG A 399 0.33 -35.22 27.37
C ARG A 399 -0.31 -36.56 27.04
N ALA A 400 -1.63 -36.65 27.18
CA ALA A 400 -2.37 -37.88 26.85
C ALA A 400 -2.25 -38.21 25.36
N LYS A 401 -2.31 -37.21 24.48
CA LYS A 401 -2.13 -37.39 23.03
C LYS A 401 -0.71 -37.79 22.65
N ALA A 402 0.31 -37.15 23.22
CA ALA A 402 1.71 -37.56 23.03
C ALA A 402 1.94 -39.00 23.50
N SER A 403 1.41 -39.36 24.67
CA SER A 403 1.50 -40.72 25.22
C SER A 403 0.71 -41.75 24.42
N SER A 404 -0.43 -41.35 23.84
CA SER A 404 -1.25 -42.22 22.98
C SER A 404 -0.54 -42.48 21.66
N TYR A 405 0.10 -41.47 21.07
CA TYR A 405 0.87 -41.62 19.85
C TYR A 405 2.08 -42.53 20.07
N SER A 406 2.86 -42.31 21.14
CA SER A 406 4.00 -43.17 21.47
C SER A 406 3.60 -44.60 21.81
N SER A 407 2.41 -44.81 22.38
CA SER A 407 1.93 -46.15 22.70
C SER A 407 1.31 -46.87 21.51
N SER A 408 0.81 -46.14 20.51
CA SER A 408 0.15 -46.71 19.35
C SER A 408 1.13 -47.54 18.52
N PRO A 409 0.80 -48.79 18.17
CA PRO A 409 1.62 -49.54 17.23
C PRO A 409 1.53 -48.83 15.89
N SER A 410 2.66 -48.28 15.41
CA SER A 410 2.82 -47.91 14.01
C SER A 410 2.33 -49.09 13.18
N THR A 411 1.24 -48.88 12.46
CA THR A 411 0.48 -49.85 11.67
C THR A 411 1.40 -50.92 11.08
N SER A 412 1.27 -52.13 11.63
CA SER A 412 1.95 -53.33 11.16
C SER A 412 1.68 -53.50 9.67
N ALA A 413 2.74 -53.55 8.88
CA ALA A 413 2.75 -54.24 7.61
C ALA A 413 2.16 -55.63 7.82
N GLN A 414 0.97 -55.90 7.26
CA GLN A 414 0.45 -57.26 7.16
C GLN A 414 1.15 -57.95 5.99
N SER A 415 1.96 -58.94 6.32
CA SER A 415 2.27 -60.07 5.45
C SER A 415 0.97 -60.77 5.03
N PRO A 416 0.87 -61.36 3.83
CA PRO A 416 -0.37 -61.93 3.31
C PRO A 416 -0.62 -63.30 3.97
N SER A 417 -1.73 -63.45 4.68
CA SER A 417 -2.26 -64.78 5.05
C SER A 417 -3.73 -64.91 4.65
N ILE A 418 -4.03 -66.08 4.11
CA ILE A 418 -5.20 -66.51 3.35
C ILE A 418 -6.47 -66.69 4.22
N ALA A 419 -7.62 -66.29 3.65
CA ALA A 419 -9.03 -66.69 3.91
C ALA A 419 -9.67 -66.30 5.28
N SER A 420 -10.92 -65.85 5.43
CA SER A 420 -12.19 -66.06 4.68
C SER A 420 -13.19 -64.88 4.91
N PRO A 421 -14.28 -64.77 4.12
CA PRO A 421 -15.12 -63.58 4.01
C PRO A 421 -16.43 -63.66 4.83
N SER A 422 -16.87 -62.55 5.44
CA SER A 422 -18.29 -62.21 5.66
C SER A 422 -18.47 -60.83 6.30
N ALA A 423 -19.55 -60.15 5.88
CA ALA A 423 -20.17 -58.92 6.41
C ALA A 423 -19.70 -57.55 5.84
N VAL A 424 -20.23 -57.24 4.66
CA VAL A 424 -20.99 -56.01 4.28
C VAL A 424 -20.71 -54.70 5.04
N SER A 425 -19.91 -53.81 4.44
CA SER A 425 -20.27 -52.41 4.03
C SER A 425 -19.02 -51.62 3.62
N PRO A 426 -19.02 -50.89 2.49
CA PRO A 426 -17.83 -50.18 2.00
C PRO A 426 -17.70 -48.76 2.61
N PRO A 427 -16.51 -48.35 3.09
CA PRO A 427 -16.19 -46.93 3.23
C PRO A 427 -15.71 -46.35 1.89
N PRO A 428 -15.85 -45.03 1.65
CA PRO A 428 -15.47 -44.42 0.38
C PRO A 428 -13.94 -44.28 0.26
N SER A 429 -13.43 -44.78 -0.85
CA SER A 429 -12.39 -44.17 -1.70
C SER A 429 -11.09 -43.67 -1.04
N GLY A 430 -10.09 -44.57 -1.02
CA GLY A 430 -8.76 -44.26 -1.60
C GLY A 430 -7.77 -43.43 -0.78
N ALA A 431 -7.19 -44.00 0.28
CA ALA A 431 -5.81 -43.72 0.69
C ALA A 431 -5.25 -44.93 1.43
N SER A 432 -4.16 -45.52 0.92
CA SER A 432 -3.36 -46.46 1.69
C SER A 432 -2.84 -45.76 2.97
N PRO A 433 -2.80 -46.43 4.14
CA PRO A 433 -2.30 -45.79 5.35
C PRO A 433 -0.77 -45.65 5.24
N SER A 434 -0.33 -44.49 4.77
CA SER A 434 1.06 -44.04 4.95
C SER A 434 1.34 -43.86 6.45
N PRO A 435 2.61 -43.99 6.90
CA PRO A 435 2.96 -43.75 8.29
C PRO A 435 2.57 -42.32 8.66
N THR A 436 1.60 -42.18 9.55
CA THR A 436 1.05 -40.89 9.96
C THR A 436 2.02 -40.19 10.89
N SER A 437 2.55 -39.03 10.50
CA SER A 437 3.41 -38.20 11.36
C SER A 437 2.64 -37.67 12.57
N PHE A 438 3.34 -37.36 13.65
CA PHE A 438 2.76 -36.84 14.88
C PHE A 438 1.92 -35.57 14.64
N LEU A 439 2.38 -34.69 13.75
CA LEU A 439 1.68 -33.46 13.38
C LEU A 439 0.32 -33.75 12.72
N SER A 440 0.26 -34.72 11.79
CA SER A 440 -1.00 -35.13 11.15
C SER A 440 -1.95 -35.83 12.13
N TYR A 441 -1.41 -36.61 13.08
CA TYR A 441 -2.18 -37.22 14.16
C TYR A 441 -2.77 -36.18 15.11
N LEU A 442 -1.97 -35.16 15.49
CA LEU A 442 -2.43 -34.07 16.34
C LEU A 442 -3.54 -33.28 15.65
N ALA A 443 -3.37 -32.94 14.37
CA ALA A 443 -4.36 -32.19 13.59
C ALA A 443 -5.69 -32.93 13.45
N SER A 444 -5.68 -34.25 13.23
CA SER A 444 -6.90 -35.04 13.02
C SER A 444 -7.61 -35.46 14.31
N THR A 445 -6.88 -35.69 15.40
CA THR A 445 -7.46 -36.31 16.61
C THR A 445 -7.77 -35.34 17.74
N THR A 446 -7.36 -34.07 17.64
CA THR A 446 -7.69 -33.04 18.64
C THR A 446 -8.87 -32.19 18.18
N PRO A 447 -9.86 -31.91 19.06
CA PRO A 447 -10.97 -31.03 18.72
C PRO A 447 -10.46 -29.62 18.42
N ASP A 448 -11.15 -28.93 17.52
CA ASP A 448 -10.79 -27.56 17.16
C ASP A 448 -10.96 -26.65 18.37
N SER A 449 -9.85 -26.06 18.81
CA SER A 449 -9.75 -25.25 20.01
C SER A 449 -8.70 -24.15 19.77
N PRO A 450 -8.80 -23.00 20.43
CA PRO A 450 -7.81 -21.92 20.26
C PRO A 450 -6.39 -22.43 20.56
N ALA A 451 -6.22 -23.24 21.60
CA ALA A 451 -4.93 -23.85 21.95
C ALA A 451 -4.37 -24.76 20.84
N LYS A 452 -5.20 -25.58 20.18
CA LYS A 452 -4.79 -26.39 19.02
C LYS A 452 -4.30 -25.49 17.88
N ARG A 453 -5.06 -24.44 17.54
CA ARG A 453 -4.71 -23.51 16.47
C ARG A 453 -3.41 -22.78 16.78
N THR A 454 -3.22 -22.31 18.00
CA THR A 454 -1.95 -21.69 18.45
C THR A 454 -0.78 -22.64 18.28
N ARG A 455 -0.91 -23.89 18.74
CA ARG A 455 0.15 -24.90 18.57
C ARG A 455 0.47 -25.18 17.10
N LEU A 456 -0.54 -25.38 16.26
CA LEU A 456 -0.33 -25.61 14.83
C LEU A 456 0.31 -24.39 14.14
N LYS A 457 -0.14 -23.17 14.44
CA LYS A 457 0.50 -21.93 13.96
C LYS A 457 1.98 -21.88 14.35
N THR A 458 2.31 -22.18 15.61
CA THR A 458 3.70 -22.17 16.07
C THR A 458 4.56 -23.18 15.31
N ILE A 459 4.07 -24.41 15.12
CA ILE A 459 4.81 -25.47 14.42
C ILE A 459 5.01 -25.08 12.95
N LEU A 460 3.95 -24.63 12.27
CA LEU A 460 4.01 -24.21 10.87
C LEU A 460 4.98 -23.04 10.68
N PHE A 461 4.98 -22.07 11.60
CA PHE A 461 5.89 -20.94 11.54
C PHE A 461 7.34 -21.32 11.76
N LEU A 462 7.63 -22.09 12.82
CA LEU A 462 8.99 -22.52 13.16
C LEU A 462 9.60 -23.41 12.08
N ALA A 463 8.80 -24.29 11.48
CA ALA A 463 9.27 -25.12 10.37
C ALA A 463 9.42 -24.33 9.07
N GLY A 464 8.46 -23.45 8.76
CA GLY A 464 8.37 -22.75 7.47
C GLY A 464 9.33 -21.55 7.34
N SER A 465 9.55 -20.80 8.41
CA SER A 465 10.49 -19.66 8.37
C SER A 465 11.94 -20.13 8.51
N THR A 466 12.84 -19.49 7.76
CA THR A 466 14.30 -19.66 7.84
C THR A 466 15.03 -18.41 8.35
N LEU A 467 14.29 -17.34 8.62
CA LEU A 467 14.86 -16.01 8.88
C LEU A 467 14.88 -15.62 10.38
N TYR A 468 14.26 -16.39 11.26
CA TYR A 468 14.25 -16.11 12.70
C TYR A 468 15.53 -16.60 13.40
N ASN A 469 15.86 -16.01 14.55
CA ASN A 469 16.93 -16.50 15.41
C ASN A 469 16.41 -17.59 16.37
N PRO A 470 16.86 -18.85 16.27
CA PRO A 470 16.34 -19.97 17.08
C PRO A 470 16.84 -19.97 18.53
N LEU A 471 17.97 -19.31 18.83
CA LEU A 471 18.58 -19.32 20.17
C LEU A 471 17.72 -18.70 21.29
N PRO A 472 17.14 -17.48 21.14
CA PRO A 472 16.29 -16.89 22.18
C PRO A 472 15.02 -17.71 22.42
N ILE A 473 14.48 -18.31 21.36
CA ILE A 473 13.28 -19.15 21.42
C ILE A 473 13.55 -20.41 22.22
N ARG A 474 14.68 -21.09 21.93
CA ARG A 474 15.14 -22.26 22.70
C ARG A 474 15.30 -21.95 24.19
N LYS A 475 15.92 -20.81 24.54
CA LYS A 475 16.09 -20.40 25.95
C LYS A 475 14.74 -20.25 26.66
N LYS A 476 13.75 -19.62 26.01
CA LYS A 476 12.39 -19.49 26.57
C LYS A 476 11.71 -20.85 26.74
N LEU A 477 11.83 -21.74 25.75
CA LEU A 477 11.24 -23.08 25.80
C LEU A 477 11.83 -23.93 26.93
N LYS A 478 13.16 -23.89 27.10
CA LYS A 478 13.86 -24.59 28.19
C LYS A 478 13.53 -24.01 29.56
N ALA A 479 13.42 -22.68 29.68
CA ALA A 479 13.01 -22.03 30.92
C ALA A 479 11.59 -22.44 31.36
N ALA A 480 10.71 -22.75 30.41
CA ALA A 480 9.37 -23.23 30.72
C ALA A 480 9.32 -24.69 31.21
N GLY A 481 10.39 -25.50 31.03
CA GLY A 481 10.49 -26.87 31.55
C GLY A 481 9.44 -27.87 31.02
N ARG A 482 8.92 -27.65 29.80
CA ARG A 482 7.81 -28.43 29.20
C ARG A 482 8.25 -29.38 28.06
N GLU A 483 9.51 -29.80 28.06
CA GLU A 483 10.18 -30.59 27.01
C GLU A 483 9.37 -31.83 26.57
N LYS A 484 8.79 -32.57 27.53
CA LYS A 484 8.01 -33.80 27.24
C LYS A 484 6.73 -33.56 26.43
N VAL A 485 6.17 -32.36 26.43
CA VAL A 485 4.92 -32.03 25.71
C VAL A 485 5.21 -31.37 24.36
N LEU A 486 6.31 -30.61 24.28
CA LEU A 486 6.71 -29.78 23.15
C LEU A 486 7.90 -30.37 22.37
N GLY A 487 8.03 -31.70 22.38
CA GLY A 487 9.17 -32.37 21.74
C GLY A 487 9.28 -32.14 20.23
N LEU A 488 8.18 -31.83 19.53
CA LEU A 488 8.22 -31.56 18.09
C LEU A 488 8.78 -30.16 17.83
N GLU A 489 8.28 -29.18 18.57
CA GLU A 489 8.70 -27.79 18.53
C GLU A 489 10.19 -27.67 18.88
N GLU A 490 10.64 -28.41 19.89
CA GLU A 490 12.05 -28.48 20.28
C GLU A 490 12.92 -29.14 19.20
N ALA A 491 12.48 -30.27 18.63
CA ALA A 491 13.20 -30.92 17.54
C ALA A 491 13.36 -30.02 16.31
N ILE A 492 12.32 -29.22 15.98
CA ILE A 492 12.40 -28.23 14.90
C ILE A 492 13.47 -27.18 15.21
N LEU A 493 13.50 -26.65 16.43
CA LEU A 493 14.47 -25.64 16.85
C LEU A 493 15.92 -26.17 16.86
N GLU A 494 16.16 -27.35 17.44
CA GLU A 494 17.48 -27.98 17.44
C GLU A 494 17.95 -28.29 16.02
N GLY A 495 17.03 -28.71 15.15
CA GLY A 495 17.34 -28.94 13.74
C GLY A 495 17.74 -27.67 13.00
N LYS A 496 17.11 -26.52 13.30
CA LYS A 496 17.46 -25.21 12.72
C LYS A 496 18.77 -24.63 13.29
N ILE A 497 19.16 -25.01 14.51
CA ILE A 497 20.44 -24.64 15.12
C ILE A 497 21.61 -25.45 14.52
N GLY A 498 21.33 -26.61 13.91
CA GLY A 498 22.33 -27.54 13.38
C GLY A 498 22.69 -28.67 14.35
N ASN A 499 21.98 -28.79 15.48
CA ASN A 499 22.15 -29.89 16.43
C ASN A 499 21.36 -31.12 15.97
N HIS A 500 21.78 -31.71 14.86
CA HIS A 500 21.07 -32.81 14.21
C HIS A 500 20.91 -34.04 15.11
N ARG A 501 21.93 -34.37 15.93
CA ARG A 501 21.89 -35.49 16.87
C ARG A 501 20.79 -35.33 17.93
N GLU A 502 20.68 -34.14 18.52
CA GLU A 502 19.65 -33.86 19.53
C GLU A 502 18.25 -33.83 18.91
N ALA A 503 18.10 -33.22 17.73
CA ALA A 503 16.82 -33.20 17.01
C ALA A 503 16.32 -34.63 16.70
N LEU A 504 17.19 -35.50 16.21
CA LEU A 504 16.87 -36.91 15.95
C LEU A 504 16.62 -37.69 17.24
N PHE A 505 17.38 -37.41 18.31
CA PHE A 505 17.15 -38.00 19.63
C PHE A 505 15.75 -37.67 20.16
N LEU A 506 15.33 -36.40 20.08
CA LEU A 506 14.00 -35.97 20.51
C LEU A 506 12.89 -36.63 19.67
N LEU A 507 13.06 -36.75 18.34
CA LEU A 507 12.07 -37.40 17.47
C LEU A 507 11.93 -38.90 17.76
N VAL A 508 13.04 -39.61 17.99
CA VAL A 508 13.06 -41.05 18.20
C VAL A 508 12.68 -41.43 19.63
N HIS A 509 13.26 -40.78 20.64
CA HIS A 509 13.11 -41.19 22.04
C HIS A 509 11.96 -40.49 22.76
N ASN A 510 11.63 -39.23 22.43
CA ASN A 510 10.51 -38.54 23.10
C ASN A 510 9.18 -38.70 22.35
N LEU A 511 9.18 -38.54 21.03
CA LEU A 511 7.97 -38.64 20.21
C LEU A 511 7.72 -40.02 19.62
N HIS A 512 8.78 -40.84 19.48
CA HIS A 512 8.75 -42.12 18.76
C HIS A 512 8.18 -42.00 17.33
N ASP A 513 8.48 -40.90 16.65
CA ASP A 513 8.04 -40.64 15.27
C ASP A 513 9.16 -40.96 14.27
N SER A 514 9.23 -42.24 13.86
CA SER A 514 10.20 -42.69 12.85
C SER A 514 9.95 -42.06 11.48
N SER A 515 8.70 -41.74 11.15
CA SER A 515 8.34 -41.13 9.87
C SER A 515 8.88 -39.71 9.73
N SER A 516 8.79 -38.91 10.79
CA SER A 516 9.35 -37.56 10.82
C SER A 516 10.88 -37.58 10.92
N ALA A 517 11.48 -38.57 11.59
CA ALA A 517 12.94 -38.73 11.64
C ALA A 517 13.54 -39.13 10.27
N GLU A 518 12.91 -40.05 9.55
CA GLU A 518 13.29 -40.39 8.17
C GLU A 518 13.08 -39.20 7.23
N ALA A 519 11.96 -38.50 7.37
CA ALA A 519 11.68 -37.30 6.60
C ALA A 519 12.73 -36.21 6.84
N TYR A 520 13.16 -36.01 8.09
CA TYR A 520 14.22 -35.08 8.47
C TYR A 520 15.55 -35.38 7.75
N CYS A 521 15.94 -36.65 7.70
CA CYS A 521 17.13 -37.09 6.98
C CYS A 521 16.99 -36.90 5.47
N SER A 522 15.81 -37.19 4.91
CA SER A 522 15.54 -37.06 3.47
C SER A 522 15.48 -35.59 3.00
N LEU A 523 15.05 -34.67 3.87
CA LEU A 523 14.88 -33.24 3.59
C LEU A 523 16.07 -32.39 4.06
N GLY A 524 17.15 -33.01 4.53
CA GLY A 524 18.38 -32.30 4.91
C GLY A 524 18.23 -31.37 6.11
N GLY A 525 17.42 -31.74 7.10
CA GLY A 525 17.26 -30.98 8.35
C GLY A 525 15.90 -30.31 8.57
N SER A 526 14.90 -30.57 7.71
CA SER A 526 13.52 -30.11 7.95
C SER A 526 12.66 -31.21 8.57
N VAL A 527 12.19 -31.02 9.80
CA VAL A 527 11.38 -32.00 10.54
C VAL A 527 9.99 -32.17 9.91
N VAL A 528 9.41 -31.09 9.38
CA VAL A 528 8.06 -31.11 8.80
C VAL A 528 8.18 -31.06 7.27
N PRO A 529 7.71 -32.09 6.55
CA PRO A 529 7.62 -32.06 5.10
C PRO A 529 6.63 -30.98 4.61
N PRO A 530 6.92 -30.28 3.50
CA PRO A 530 6.06 -29.20 3.01
C PRO A 530 4.65 -29.71 2.62
N LYS A 531 4.55 -30.94 2.09
CA LYS A 531 3.26 -31.56 1.77
C LYS A 531 2.39 -31.79 3.01
N VAL A 532 3.01 -32.22 4.11
CA VAL A 532 2.30 -32.44 5.38
C VAL A 532 1.86 -31.11 5.98
N ALA A 533 2.72 -30.10 5.93
CA ALA A 533 2.40 -28.75 6.41
C ALA A 533 1.21 -28.12 5.64
N LEU A 534 1.21 -28.23 4.31
CA LEU A 534 0.11 -27.71 3.48
C LEU A 534 -1.21 -28.44 3.77
N ASN A 535 -1.20 -29.78 3.82
CA ASN A 535 -2.42 -30.54 4.12
C ASN A 535 -2.99 -30.20 5.51
N VAL A 536 -2.13 -29.98 6.51
CA VAL A 536 -2.59 -29.60 7.85
C VAL A 536 -3.11 -28.17 7.90
N ALA A 537 -2.49 -27.26 7.14
CA ALA A 537 -2.96 -25.90 7.01
C ALA A 537 -4.37 -25.85 6.39
N GLU A 538 -4.58 -26.57 5.28
CA GLU A 538 -5.89 -26.66 4.61
C GLU A 538 -6.96 -27.29 5.52
N ASN A 539 -6.63 -28.40 6.18
CA ASN A 539 -7.57 -29.11 7.06
C ASN A 539 -7.96 -28.31 8.32
N CYS A 540 -7.17 -27.32 8.73
CA CYS A 540 -7.42 -26.51 9.93
C CYS A 540 -7.75 -25.04 9.61
N ALA A 541 -8.02 -24.69 8.34
CA ALA A 541 -8.29 -23.32 7.88
C ALA A 541 -7.18 -22.31 8.26
N LEU A 542 -5.91 -22.71 8.12
CA LEU A 542 -4.70 -21.92 8.40
C LEU A 542 -3.92 -21.57 7.12
N ASP A 543 -4.63 -21.25 6.04
CA ASP A 543 -4.05 -21.06 4.69
C ASP A 543 -2.97 -19.98 4.63
N THR A 544 -3.13 -18.91 5.41
CA THR A 544 -2.13 -17.82 5.52
C THR A 544 -0.77 -18.33 6.02
N TRP A 545 -0.77 -19.31 6.95
CA TRP A 545 0.43 -19.93 7.50
C TRP A 545 0.98 -21.03 6.59
N GLY A 546 0.10 -21.74 5.86
CA GLY A 546 0.50 -22.68 4.82
C GLY A 546 1.27 -22.03 3.65
N SER A 547 1.00 -20.75 3.37
CA SER A 547 1.68 -19.99 2.32
C SER A 547 3.21 -19.91 2.47
N LEU A 548 3.73 -20.10 3.69
CA LEU A 548 5.16 -20.18 3.98
C LEU A 548 5.83 -21.37 3.27
N PHE A 549 5.09 -22.46 3.07
CA PHE A 549 5.58 -23.68 2.41
C PHE A 549 5.28 -23.69 0.91
N ALA A 550 4.32 -22.88 0.43
CA ALA A 550 3.92 -22.85 -0.98
C ALA A 550 5.04 -22.44 -1.94
N SER A 551 6.05 -21.68 -1.48
CA SER A 551 7.24 -21.35 -2.28
C SER A 551 8.10 -22.58 -2.62
N THR A 552 7.96 -23.67 -1.88
CA THR A 552 8.78 -24.89 -2.03
C THR A 552 8.13 -25.95 -2.92
N THR A 553 6.82 -25.87 -3.13
CA THR A 553 6.06 -26.79 -3.97
C THR A 553 5.59 -26.04 -5.20
N GLY A 554 6.34 -26.13 -6.31
CA GLY A 554 6.06 -25.41 -7.54
C GLY A 554 4.63 -25.62 -8.05
N LYS A 555 3.75 -24.65 -7.82
CA LYS A 555 2.59 -24.40 -8.68
C LYS A 555 3.08 -23.54 -9.85
N LYS A 556 2.95 -24.08 -11.07
CA LYS A 556 3.21 -23.37 -12.33
C LYS A 556 2.39 -22.08 -12.37
N GLY A 557 3.05 -20.95 -12.17
CA GLY A 557 2.56 -19.61 -12.44
C GLY A 557 3.73 -18.79 -12.96
N ALA A 558 3.61 -18.29 -14.19
CA ALA A 558 4.67 -17.61 -14.92
C ALA A 558 5.13 -16.33 -14.21
N ALA A 559 6.38 -16.30 -13.76
CA ALA A 559 7.14 -15.09 -13.56
C ALA A 559 8.64 -15.43 -13.65
N THR A 560 9.29 -14.86 -14.66
CA THR A 560 10.72 -14.99 -14.95
C THR A 560 11.55 -14.30 -13.87
N GLY A 561 12.15 -15.10 -13.01
CA GLY A 561 13.24 -14.70 -12.12
C GLY A 561 14.04 -15.95 -11.79
N LYS A 562 15.34 -15.96 -12.07
CA LYS A 562 16.26 -17.02 -11.63
C LYS A 562 16.20 -17.11 -10.10
N VAL A 563 15.35 -18.00 -9.60
CA VAL A 563 15.35 -18.42 -8.20
C VAL A 563 16.05 -19.75 -8.18
N GLU A 564 17.15 -19.79 -7.41
CA GLU A 564 17.94 -20.97 -7.12
C GLU A 564 17.01 -22.16 -6.89
N ARG A 565 17.07 -23.14 -7.80
CA ARG A 565 16.59 -24.49 -7.53
C ARG A 565 17.14 -24.84 -6.15
N GLN A 566 16.25 -25.22 -5.22
CA GLN A 566 16.63 -25.86 -3.97
C GLN A 566 17.85 -26.71 -4.24
N ALA A 567 18.97 -26.37 -3.61
CA ALA A 567 20.19 -27.14 -3.70
C ALA A 567 19.77 -28.60 -3.53
N SER A 568 19.99 -29.42 -4.56
CA SER A 568 19.92 -30.86 -4.43
C SER A 568 20.67 -31.17 -3.15
N ILE A 569 19.94 -31.59 -2.11
CA ILE A 569 20.50 -31.86 -0.79
C ILE A 569 21.74 -32.69 -1.03
N SER A 570 22.88 -32.23 -0.49
CA SER A 570 24.14 -32.96 -0.64
C SER A 570 23.88 -34.40 -0.21
N GLU A 571 24.07 -35.33 -1.14
CA GLU A 571 23.92 -36.75 -0.84
C GLU A 571 24.89 -37.11 0.30
N GLU A 572 26.00 -36.39 0.51
CA GLU A 572 26.85 -36.53 1.69
C GLU A 572 26.11 -36.20 3.00
N LEU A 573 25.46 -35.02 3.11
CA LEU A 573 24.74 -34.61 4.32
C LEU A 573 23.60 -35.57 4.67
N LYS A 574 22.89 -36.08 3.67
CA LYS A 574 21.85 -37.10 3.86
C LYS A 574 22.41 -38.41 4.43
N LYS A 575 23.60 -38.84 3.97
CA LYS A 575 24.28 -40.03 4.50
C LYS A 575 24.72 -39.82 5.95
N GLU A 576 25.28 -38.65 6.25
CA GLU A 576 25.65 -38.28 7.62
C GLU A 576 24.44 -38.28 8.55
N LEU A 577 23.32 -37.67 8.15
CA LEU A 577 22.09 -37.66 8.94
C LEU A 577 21.52 -39.07 9.15
N LEU A 578 21.54 -39.93 8.12
CA LEU A 578 21.11 -41.32 8.24
C LEU A 578 22.03 -42.13 9.15
N LYS A 579 23.34 -41.85 9.15
CA LYS A 579 24.30 -42.44 10.09
C LYS A 579 24.01 -42.01 11.52
N VAL A 580 23.77 -40.72 11.75
CA VAL A 580 23.38 -40.20 13.08
C VAL A 580 22.03 -40.79 13.52
N LEU A 581 21.06 -40.93 12.62
CA LEU A 581 19.78 -41.57 12.94
C LEU A 581 19.97 -43.05 13.34
N LEU A 582 20.81 -43.78 12.61
CA LEU A 582 21.15 -45.16 12.96
C LEU A 582 21.88 -45.21 14.30
N GLU A 583 22.84 -44.32 14.56
CA GLU A 583 23.52 -44.20 15.85
C GLU A 583 22.49 -43.96 16.97
N VAL A 584 21.54 -43.03 16.81
CA VAL A 584 20.49 -42.73 17.80
C VAL A 584 19.57 -43.92 18.08
N TYR A 585 19.26 -44.75 17.06
CA TYR A 585 18.52 -46.00 17.25
C TYR A 585 19.34 -47.07 17.97
N MET A 586 20.66 -47.06 17.81
CA MET A 586 21.59 -48.07 18.36
C MET A 586 22.20 -47.67 19.72
N THR A 587 22.21 -46.38 20.06
CA THR A 587 22.71 -45.90 21.35
C THR A 587 21.82 -46.43 22.48
N GLU A 588 22.33 -47.39 23.23
CA GLU A 588 21.67 -47.99 24.40
C GLU A 588 21.70 -47.07 25.65
N GLU A 589 21.77 -45.75 25.47
CA GLU A 589 21.94 -44.83 26.59
C GLU A 589 20.61 -44.45 27.25
N LYS A 590 20.14 -45.37 28.11
CA LYS A 590 19.87 -45.17 29.54
C LYS A 590 18.81 -46.16 30.03
N GLU A 591 19.07 -46.69 31.20
CA GLU A 591 18.49 -47.88 31.84
C GLU A 591 16.97 -47.83 32.18
N SER A 592 16.17 -46.94 31.58
CA SER A 592 14.74 -46.79 31.89
C SER A 592 13.76 -47.15 30.77
N GLY A 593 14.24 -47.44 29.55
CA GLY A 593 13.37 -47.81 28.42
C GLY A 593 12.69 -49.16 28.65
N LYS A 594 11.36 -49.23 28.53
CA LYS A 594 10.62 -50.50 28.65
C LYS A 594 11.14 -51.45 27.57
N LYS A 595 11.18 -52.75 27.86
CA LYS A 595 11.60 -53.80 26.89
C LYS A 595 10.94 -53.66 25.50
N ARG A 596 9.70 -53.14 25.48
CA ARG A 596 8.91 -52.87 24.26
C ARG A 596 9.49 -51.75 23.38
N ASP A 597 10.08 -50.73 23.97
CA ASP A 597 10.59 -49.57 23.24
C ASP A 597 11.87 -49.98 22.47
N ARG A 598 12.74 -50.76 23.14
CA ARG A 598 13.94 -51.37 22.53
C ARG A 598 13.63 -52.30 21.36
N GLU A 599 12.53 -53.05 21.43
CA GLU A 599 12.12 -53.95 20.36
C GLU A 599 11.61 -53.17 19.14
N ARG A 600 10.85 -52.08 19.37
CA ARG A 600 10.40 -51.17 18.32
C ARG A 600 11.57 -50.47 17.65
N ASP A 601 12.52 -49.92 18.42
CA ASP A 601 13.69 -49.23 17.86
C ASP A 601 14.52 -50.17 16.99
N ARG A 602 14.64 -51.45 17.38
CA ARG A 602 15.28 -52.50 16.58
C ARG A 602 14.52 -52.83 15.28
N GLU A 603 13.19 -52.92 15.35
CA GLU A 603 12.36 -53.14 14.16
C GLU A 603 12.45 -51.96 13.19
N GLN A 604 12.41 -50.73 13.70
CA GLN A 604 12.54 -49.52 12.88
C GLN A 604 13.95 -49.38 12.31
N ALA A 605 15.00 -49.68 13.08
CA ALA A 605 16.37 -49.73 12.58
C ALA A 605 16.52 -50.77 11.46
N ALA A 606 15.93 -51.97 11.61
CA ALA A 606 15.93 -52.98 10.55
C ALA A 606 15.18 -52.50 9.30
N ARG A 607 14.04 -51.81 9.46
CA ARG A 607 13.28 -51.21 8.33
C ARG A 607 14.09 -50.13 7.64
N LEU A 608 14.74 -49.24 8.40
CA LEU A 608 15.59 -48.18 7.89
C LEU A 608 16.76 -48.73 7.09
N LEU A 609 17.48 -49.73 7.63
CA LEU A 609 18.57 -50.41 6.92
C LEU A 609 18.09 -51.01 5.59
N ASN A 610 16.92 -51.65 5.59
CA ASN A 610 16.37 -52.27 4.39
C ASN A 610 15.87 -51.26 3.35
N ALA A 611 15.29 -50.15 3.79
CA ALA A 611 14.76 -49.09 2.92
C ALA A 611 15.87 -48.19 2.35
N GLN A 612 16.86 -47.82 3.17
CA GLN A 612 17.93 -46.86 2.84
C GLN A 612 19.28 -47.54 2.57
N ALA A 613 19.27 -48.82 2.17
CA ALA A 613 20.48 -49.60 1.87
C ALA A 613 21.41 -48.95 0.84
N VAL A 614 20.88 -48.07 -0.01
CA VAL A 614 21.64 -47.33 -1.03
C VAL A 614 22.45 -46.18 -0.42
N ASN A 615 22.02 -45.61 0.68
CA ASN A 615 22.67 -44.42 1.24
C ASN A 615 23.66 -44.78 2.35
N LEU A 616 23.59 -45.99 2.89
CA LEU A 616 24.49 -46.44 3.96
C LEU A 616 25.69 -47.22 3.42
N ASP A 617 26.86 -46.99 4.02
CA ASP A 617 28.03 -47.83 3.78
C ASP A 617 28.01 -49.06 4.68
N VAL A 618 28.47 -50.20 4.15
CA VAL A 618 28.44 -51.49 4.84
C VAL A 618 29.37 -51.52 6.03
N ILE A 619 30.54 -50.90 5.91
CA ILE A 619 31.58 -50.91 6.94
C ILE A 619 31.09 -50.12 8.16
N ASP A 620 30.66 -48.88 7.95
CA ASP A 620 30.10 -48.01 8.98
C ASP A 620 28.92 -48.65 9.73
N VAL A 621 28.02 -49.35 9.02
CA VAL A 621 26.86 -50.00 9.64
C VAL A 621 27.29 -51.19 10.49
N ILE A 622 28.26 -52.00 10.05
CA ILE A 622 28.74 -53.17 10.82
C ILE A 622 29.40 -52.73 12.13
N GLU A 623 30.12 -51.61 12.13
CA GLU A 623 30.74 -51.06 13.35
C GLU A 623 29.71 -50.58 14.37
N LEU A 624 28.55 -50.09 13.92
CA LEU A 624 27.47 -49.57 14.77
C LEU A 624 26.52 -50.66 15.29
N VAL A 625 26.60 -51.88 14.77
CA VAL A 625 25.68 -52.98 15.10
C VAL A 625 26.06 -53.65 16.42
N PRO A 626 25.14 -53.76 17.40
CA PRO A 626 25.39 -54.53 18.63
C PRO A 626 25.57 -56.03 18.36
N GLU A 627 26.51 -56.67 19.05
CA GLU A 627 26.84 -58.10 18.91
C GLU A 627 25.65 -59.06 19.12
N LYS A 628 24.60 -58.60 19.81
CA LYS A 628 23.40 -59.39 20.15
C LYS A 628 22.30 -59.34 19.10
N TRP A 629 22.49 -58.64 17.97
CA TRP A 629 21.46 -58.48 16.95
C TRP A 629 21.37 -59.71 16.04
N PRO A 630 20.19 -60.35 15.85
CA PRO A 630 20.03 -61.44 14.89
C PRO A 630 20.40 -61.02 13.46
N LEU A 631 21.36 -61.75 12.86
CA LEU A 631 21.77 -61.61 11.46
C LEU A 631 20.58 -61.63 10.47
N ARG A 632 19.49 -62.34 10.80
CA ARG A 632 18.27 -62.41 9.97
C ARG A 632 17.62 -61.05 9.71
N ALA A 633 17.80 -60.07 10.59
CA ALA A 633 17.26 -58.72 10.39
C ALA A 633 18.06 -57.90 9.36
N MET A 634 19.34 -58.26 9.14
CA MET A 634 20.28 -57.54 8.27
C MET A 634 20.54 -58.24 6.93
N THR A 635 20.08 -59.48 6.73
CA THR A 635 20.37 -60.27 5.51
C THR A 635 19.99 -59.52 4.24
N SER A 636 18.79 -58.92 4.18
CA SER A 636 18.34 -58.16 3.00
C SER A 636 19.15 -56.89 2.74
N PHE A 637 19.66 -56.24 3.78
CA PHE A 637 20.58 -55.09 3.65
C PHE A 637 21.95 -55.54 3.13
N LEU A 638 22.53 -56.58 3.73
CA LEU A 638 23.83 -57.13 3.34
C LEU A 638 23.82 -57.67 1.91
N GLU A 639 22.78 -58.42 1.52
CA GLU A 639 22.65 -58.92 0.16
C GLU A 639 22.57 -57.79 -0.88
N ARG A 640 21.76 -56.76 -0.63
CA ARG A 640 21.62 -55.62 -1.54
C ARG A 640 22.90 -54.81 -1.63
N SER A 641 23.53 -54.53 -0.49
CA SER A 641 24.75 -53.73 -0.43
C SER A 641 25.94 -54.46 -1.08
N PHE A 642 26.15 -55.74 -0.79
CA PHE A 642 27.21 -56.53 -1.45
C PHE A 642 26.98 -56.68 -2.95
N ARG A 643 25.75 -56.96 -3.40
CA ARG A 643 25.43 -57.02 -4.83
C ARG A 643 25.72 -55.71 -5.53
N ARG A 644 25.37 -54.59 -4.90
CA ARG A 644 25.65 -53.26 -5.44
C ARG A 644 27.14 -52.98 -5.54
N THR A 645 27.91 -53.21 -4.47
CA THR A 645 29.37 -53.00 -4.48
C THR A 645 30.03 -53.86 -5.55
N LEU A 646 29.56 -55.10 -5.74
CA LEU A 646 30.03 -55.98 -6.81
C LEU A 646 29.64 -55.42 -8.19
N HIS A 647 28.40 -54.96 -8.36
CA HIS A 647 27.93 -54.36 -9.61
C HIS A 647 28.74 -53.14 -10.00
N THR A 648 28.92 -52.17 -9.09
CA THR A 648 29.74 -50.96 -9.32
C THR A 648 31.18 -51.32 -9.66
N LYS A 649 31.74 -52.36 -9.04
CA LYS A 649 33.08 -52.87 -9.39
C LYS A 649 33.13 -53.44 -10.81
N GLN A 650 32.10 -54.18 -11.25
CA GLN A 650 32.05 -54.75 -12.60
C GLN A 650 31.77 -53.67 -13.66
N GLU A 651 30.85 -52.74 -13.40
CA GLU A 651 30.62 -51.57 -14.25
C GLU A 651 31.90 -50.74 -14.39
N GLY A 652 32.61 -50.48 -13.29
CA GLY A 652 33.89 -49.78 -13.32
C GLY A 652 34.94 -50.50 -14.15
N LYS A 653 34.98 -51.84 -14.14
CA LYS A 653 35.85 -52.62 -15.03
C LYS A 653 35.43 -52.47 -16.49
N ILE A 654 34.14 -52.55 -16.81
CA ILE A 654 33.64 -52.38 -18.18
C ILE A 654 33.99 -50.99 -18.70
N VAL A 655 33.70 -49.93 -17.93
CA VAL A 655 34.05 -48.55 -18.29
C VAL A 655 35.56 -48.39 -18.46
N LYS A 656 36.37 -48.99 -17.58
CA LYS A 656 37.83 -49.02 -17.72
C LYS A 656 38.26 -49.69 -19.03
N HIS A 657 37.65 -50.81 -19.41
CA HIS A 657 38.00 -51.51 -20.65
C HIS A 657 37.52 -50.75 -21.90
N ILE A 658 36.34 -50.15 -21.87
CA ILE A 658 35.83 -49.31 -22.97
C ILE A 658 36.71 -48.07 -23.15
N SER A 659 37.03 -47.35 -22.06
CA SER A 659 37.92 -46.20 -22.12
C SER A 659 39.33 -46.57 -22.57
N ALA A 660 39.84 -47.75 -22.16
CA ALA A 660 41.11 -48.27 -22.70
C ALA A 660 41.03 -48.54 -24.21
N GLY A 661 39.92 -49.08 -24.70
CA GLY A 661 39.67 -49.28 -26.14
C GLY A 661 39.56 -47.97 -26.92
N GLN A 662 38.80 -46.99 -26.41
CA GLN A 662 38.71 -45.65 -26.99
C GLN A 662 40.07 -44.95 -27.01
N ASN A 663 40.85 -45.07 -25.95
CA ASN A 663 42.20 -44.53 -25.90
C ASN A 663 43.11 -45.20 -26.93
N LEU A 664 42.93 -46.51 -27.17
CA LEU A 664 43.66 -47.23 -28.22
C LEU A 664 43.24 -46.76 -29.62
N GLU A 665 41.94 -46.58 -29.88
CA GLU A 665 41.43 -46.05 -31.14
C GLU A 665 41.94 -44.64 -31.42
N VAL A 666 41.94 -43.77 -30.40
CA VAL A 666 42.53 -42.43 -30.49
C VAL A 666 44.02 -42.51 -30.78
N LYS A 667 44.75 -43.40 -30.10
CA LYS A 667 46.18 -43.64 -30.39
C LYS A 667 46.41 -44.12 -31.83
N ASP A 668 45.59 -45.02 -32.35
CA ASP A 668 45.71 -45.55 -33.71
C ASP A 668 45.40 -44.48 -34.77
N ARG A 669 44.38 -43.63 -34.54
CA ARG A 669 44.07 -42.47 -35.40
C ARG A 669 45.18 -41.42 -35.39
N ILE A 670 45.83 -41.21 -34.26
CA ILE A 670 46.93 -40.24 -34.10
C ILE A 670 48.25 -40.80 -34.64
N TYR A 671 48.44 -42.12 -34.65
CA TYR A 671 49.67 -42.77 -35.12
C TYR A 671 50.15 -42.35 -36.53
N PRO A 672 49.31 -42.32 -37.58
CA PRO A 672 49.76 -41.85 -38.91
C PRO A 672 50.19 -40.38 -38.89
N ILE A 673 49.50 -39.53 -38.12
CA ILE A 673 49.84 -38.10 -37.99
C ILE A 673 51.21 -37.96 -37.32
N ILE A 674 51.44 -38.65 -36.19
CA ILE A 674 52.75 -38.68 -35.51
C ILE A 674 53.83 -39.26 -36.42
N ARG A 675 53.50 -40.27 -37.23
CA ARG A 675 54.44 -40.89 -38.16
C ARG A 675 54.82 -39.95 -39.31
N GLU A 676 53.89 -39.18 -39.83
CA GLU A 676 54.12 -38.19 -40.89
C GLU A 676 54.95 -36.99 -40.40
N GLU A 677 54.70 -36.53 -39.18
CA GLU A 677 55.51 -35.46 -38.56
C GLU A 677 56.93 -35.93 -38.18
N GLY A 678 57.12 -37.25 -38.06
CA GLY A 678 58.40 -37.86 -37.69
C GLY A 678 58.74 -37.66 -36.21
N ALA A 679 59.60 -38.54 -35.68
CA ALA A 679 60.19 -38.35 -34.36
C ALA A 679 61.60 -37.77 -34.54
N ILE A 680 61.94 -36.72 -33.78
CA ILE A 680 63.34 -36.37 -33.55
C ILE A 680 63.87 -37.43 -32.58
N VAL A 681 64.56 -38.43 -33.12
CA VAL A 681 65.29 -39.41 -32.31
C VAL A 681 66.59 -38.74 -31.88
N GLU A 682 66.63 -38.24 -30.66
CA GLU A 682 67.88 -37.83 -30.04
C GLU A 682 68.60 -39.12 -29.62
N GLU A 683 69.50 -39.60 -30.48
CA GLU A 683 70.39 -40.69 -30.11
C GLU A 683 71.30 -40.22 -28.98
N TYR A 684 71.41 -41.03 -27.92
CA TYR A 684 72.30 -40.75 -26.80
C TYR A 684 73.74 -40.76 -27.33
N VAL A 685 74.30 -39.58 -27.59
CA VAL A 685 75.73 -39.43 -27.78
C VAL A 685 76.36 -39.75 -26.43
N GLU A 686 77.08 -40.88 -26.32
CA GLU A 686 78.04 -41.09 -25.24
C GLU A 686 79.05 -39.94 -25.32
N SER A 687 78.76 -38.86 -24.60
CA SER A 687 79.69 -37.78 -24.33
C SER A 687 80.42 -38.15 -23.05
N ASP A 688 81.73 -38.31 -23.18
CA ASP A 688 82.72 -38.58 -22.14
C ASP A 688 82.87 -37.42 -21.13
N ASP A 689 81.77 -36.78 -20.73
CA ASP A 689 81.75 -35.68 -19.77
C ASP A 689 81.10 -36.13 -18.47
N GLU A 690 81.90 -36.82 -17.64
CA GLU A 690 81.63 -37.07 -16.22
C GLU A 690 81.57 -35.75 -15.42
N GLU A 691 80.58 -34.88 -15.61
CA GLU A 691 80.34 -33.78 -14.67
C GLU A 691 79.04 -33.01 -14.94
N SER A 692 77.87 -33.69 -14.92
CA SER A 692 76.57 -33.03 -14.61
C SER A 692 75.43 -34.05 -14.46
N ARG A 693 75.42 -34.83 -13.37
CA ARG A 693 74.18 -35.44 -12.89
C ARG A 693 73.35 -34.39 -12.14
N ASN A 694 72.51 -33.66 -12.85
CA ASN A 694 71.36 -32.99 -12.25
C ASN A 694 70.10 -33.40 -12.99
N MET A 695 69.17 -33.97 -12.23
CA MET A 695 67.87 -34.49 -12.66
C MET A 695 67.06 -33.42 -13.38
N LEU A 696 66.88 -33.59 -14.70
CA LEU A 696 65.89 -32.85 -15.48
C LEU A 696 64.56 -33.61 -15.41
N ASP A 697 63.56 -32.98 -14.77
CA ASP A 697 62.19 -33.46 -14.65
C ASP A 697 61.45 -33.18 -15.98
N GLU A 698 61.11 -34.20 -16.77
CA GLU A 698 60.61 -34.09 -18.17
C GLU A 698 59.18 -33.53 -18.33
N LYS A 699 58.55 -33.01 -17.26
CA LYS A 699 57.16 -32.52 -17.32
C LYS A 699 56.91 -31.15 -17.99
N PRO A 700 57.82 -30.16 -18.00
CA PRO A 700 57.50 -28.84 -18.54
C PRO A 700 57.60 -28.77 -20.07
N ALA A 701 58.41 -29.62 -20.73
CA ALA A 701 58.60 -29.58 -22.18
C ALA A 701 57.38 -30.08 -23.00
N LEU A 702 56.55 -30.97 -22.42
CA LEU A 702 55.31 -31.44 -23.05
C LEU A 702 54.17 -30.41 -22.97
N ALA A 703 54.21 -29.49 -22.01
CA ALA A 703 53.19 -28.44 -21.88
C ALA A 703 53.38 -27.31 -22.90
N GLU A 704 54.63 -26.97 -23.24
CA GLU A 704 54.94 -25.84 -24.12
C GLU A 704 54.59 -26.13 -25.60
N LYS A 705 54.71 -27.38 -26.06
CA LYS A 705 54.31 -27.78 -27.43
C LYS A 705 52.80 -27.93 -27.62
N VAL A 706 52.03 -28.22 -26.57
CA VAL A 706 50.55 -28.27 -26.64
C VAL A 706 49.95 -26.86 -26.72
N VAL A 707 50.62 -25.85 -26.16
CA VAL A 707 50.17 -24.44 -26.20
C VAL A 707 50.44 -23.78 -27.55
N LEU A 708 51.48 -24.20 -28.29
CA LEU A 708 51.82 -23.63 -29.61
C LEU A 708 50.95 -24.15 -30.77
N HIS A 709 50.34 -25.35 -30.67
CA HIS A 709 49.49 -25.87 -31.75
C HIS A 709 48.00 -25.49 -31.65
N LEU A 710 47.54 -24.93 -30.52
CA LEU A 710 46.16 -24.45 -30.34
C LEU A 710 45.94 -22.99 -30.80
N THR A 711 46.98 -22.29 -31.23
CA THR A 711 46.91 -20.87 -31.63
C THR A 711 46.93 -20.65 -33.15
N THR A 712 46.92 -21.70 -33.96
CA THR A 712 46.88 -21.59 -35.43
C THR A 712 45.77 -22.44 -36.04
N GLN A 713 44.75 -21.75 -36.60
CA GLN A 713 43.54 -22.21 -37.30
C GLN A 713 42.38 -22.61 -36.38
N SER A 714 41.27 -21.85 -36.29
CA SER A 714 40.35 -21.65 -37.42
C SER A 714 39.24 -20.63 -37.08
N GLN A 715 39.08 -19.61 -37.93
CA GLN A 715 37.79 -19.00 -38.20
C GLN A 715 37.10 -19.88 -39.26
N ALA A 716 36.05 -20.60 -38.87
CA ALA A 716 35.08 -21.15 -39.81
C ALA A 716 33.70 -21.22 -39.15
N TYR A 717 32.72 -20.66 -39.86
CA TYR A 717 31.30 -20.63 -39.55
C TYR A 717 30.71 -22.04 -39.38
N VAL A 718 29.86 -22.23 -38.36
CA VAL A 718 28.91 -23.35 -38.29
C VAL A 718 27.52 -22.77 -38.48
N THR A 719 26.90 -23.10 -39.61
CA THR A 719 25.47 -22.96 -39.86
C THR A 719 24.71 -24.11 -39.20
N ASP A 720 23.68 -23.78 -38.43
CA ASP A 720 22.69 -24.73 -37.90
C ASP A 720 21.89 -25.38 -39.02
N ILE A 721 21.85 -26.73 -39.03
CA ILE A 721 20.90 -27.53 -39.81
C ILE A 721 19.97 -28.21 -38.80
N PRO A 722 18.64 -27.95 -38.84
CA PRO A 722 17.67 -28.48 -37.88
C PRO A 722 17.33 -29.97 -38.11
N PRO A 723 16.76 -30.67 -37.10
CA PRO A 723 16.55 -32.11 -37.11
C PRO A 723 15.41 -32.56 -38.04
N LYS A 724 15.61 -33.72 -38.68
CA LYS A 724 14.66 -34.41 -39.56
C LYS A 724 13.69 -35.31 -38.75
N PRO A 725 12.36 -35.21 -38.93
CA PRO A 725 11.37 -36.15 -38.37
C PRO A 725 11.16 -37.38 -39.28
N PRO A 726 10.45 -38.44 -38.84
CA PRO A 726 10.50 -39.76 -39.45
C PRO A 726 9.61 -39.92 -40.70
N SER A 727 9.94 -40.93 -41.49
CA SER A 727 9.28 -41.38 -42.72
C SER A 727 7.81 -41.78 -42.53
N HIS A 728 6.95 -41.32 -43.44
CA HIS A 728 5.78 -42.07 -43.90
C HIS A 728 5.50 -41.73 -45.37
N ASP A 729 5.10 -42.77 -46.10
CA ASP A 729 4.90 -42.86 -47.54
C ASP A 729 3.68 -42.08 -48.09
N ASP A 730 3.68 -42.00 -49.42
CA ASP A 730 2.56 -41.92 -50.37
C ASP A 730 1.96 -40.57 -50.82
N GLU A 731 2.11 -40.39 -52.14
CA GLU A 731 1.14 -39.98 -53.17
C GLU A 731 0.63 -38.52 -53.27
N ASP A 732 1.03 -37.92 -54.40
CA ASP A 732 0.18 -37.32 -55.44
C ASP A 732 -0.45 -35.91 -55.34
N VAL A 733 -0.08 -35.12 -56.37
CA VAL A 733 -0.97 -34.36 -57.30
C VAL A 733 -1.21 -32.84 -57.10
N GLU A 734 -0.81 -32.13 -58.18
CA GLU A 734 -1.35 -30.91 -58.81
C GLU A 734 -1.12 -29.47 -58.29
N ALA A 735 -0.44 -28.73 -59.19
CA ALA A 735 -0.87 -27.49 -59.86
C ALA A 735 -0.84 -26.12 -59.15
N GLY A 736 -0.19 -25.17 -59.83
CA GLY A 736 -0.78 -23.84 -60.08
C GLY A 736 -0.03 -22.61 -59.55
N SER A 737 0.61 -21.88 -60.49
CA SER A 737 0.63 -20.40 -60.65
C SER A 737 0.75 -19.51 -59.39
N SER A 738 1.62 -18.50 -59.27
CA SER A 738 1.81 -17.36 -60.16
C SER A 738 2.69 -16.32 -59.42
N LEU A 739 3.55 -15.62 -60.17
CA LEU A 739 4.21 -14.34 -59.82
C LEU A 739 3.17 -13.17 -59.81
N PRO A 740 3.52 -11.86 -59.63
CA PRO A 740 4.76 -11.16 -59.21
C PRO A 740 4.55 -9.96 -58.22
N ARG A 741 5.67 -9.27 -57.88
CA ARG A 741 5.89 -7.79 -57.71
C ARG A 741 4.89 -6.96 -56.85
N GLU A 742 5.29 -6.04 -55.98
CA GLU A 742 6.06 -4.82 -56.23
C GLU A 742 6.17 -3.98 -54.91
N VAL A 743 7.00 -2.93 -54.90
CA VAL A 743 6.70 -1.58 -54.33
C VAL A 743 7.10 -1.23 -52.85
N ILE A 744 8.13 -0.34 -52.76
CA ILE A 744 8.13 1.03 -52.16
C ILE A 744 8.62 1.30 -50.70
N LEU A 745 9.63 2.20 -50.65
CA LEU A 745 10.02 3.25 -49.65
C LEU A 745 10.45 2.85 -48.23
N GLY A 746 11.43 3.48 -47.57
CA GLY A 746 12.26 4.65 -47.86
C GLY A 746 12.99 5.14 -46.59
N ARG A 747 14.00 5.99 -46.78
CA ARG A 747 14.58 7.04 -45.87
C ARG A 747 15.15 6.62 -44.50
N ASP A 748 16.43 6.83 -44.19
CA ASP A 748 17.27 8.05 -44.05
C ASP A 748 17.41 8.47 -42.58
N GLU A 749 18.67 8.75 -42.20
CA GLU A 749 19.20 9.68 -41.15
C GLU A 749 20.38 9.02 -40.40
N LYS A 750 21.46 9.70 -40.00
CA LYS A 750 22.27 10.83 -40.48
C LYS A 750 23.48 10.86 -39.52
N LEU A 751 24.65 11.21 -40.05
CA LEU A 751 25.95 11.35 -39.37
C LEU A 751 26.15 12.73 -38.69
N SER A 752 27.28 12.85 -37.95
CA SER A 752 28.00 14.02 -37.39
C SER A 752 27.93 14.14 -35.86
N GLU A 753 28.96 14.49 -35.08
CA GLU A 753 30.37 14.88 -35.30
C GLU A 753 31.10 14.94 -33.92
N VAL A 754 32.43 14.72 -33.93
CA VAL A 754 33.52 15.46 -33.22
C VAL A 754 33.51 15.65 -31.68
N HIS A 755 34.62 15.29 -31.01
CA HIS A 755 35.40 16.17 -30.10
C HIS A 755 36.78 15.57 -29.75
N GLY A 756 37.82 16.41 -29.74
CA GLY A 756 39.17 16.09 -29.26
C GLY A 756 39.43 16.49 -27.81
N TYR A 757 40.61 16.15 -27.28
CA TYR A 757 41.57 17.01 -26.55
C TYR A 757 42.70 16.16 -25.92
N GLU A 758 43.91 16.71 -25.99
CA GLU A 758 45.18 16.31 -25.36
C GLU A 758 45.12 16.27 -23.82
N VAL A 759 46.02 15.51 -23.15
CA VAL A 759 46.88 16.00 -22.04
C VAL A 759 48.14 15.12 -21.91
N ASP A 760 49.27 15.81 -21.73
CA ASP A 760 50.66 15.41 -21.47
C ASP A 760 50.94 14.49 -20.28
N ALA A 761 52.10 13.85 -20.33
CA ALA A 761 52.80 13.23 -19.21
C ALA A 761 54.20 13.84 -19.08
N ASP A 762 54.58 14.32 -17.89
CA ASP A 762 55.98 14.34 -17.47
C ASP A 762 56.19 14.52 -15.94
N SER A 763 57.19 13.77 -15.44
CA SER A 763 58.09 14.02 -14.29
C SER A 763 57.64 13.89 -12.81
N ASP A 764 58.22 12.85 -12.18
CA ASP A 764 59.08 12.84 -10.96
C ASP A 764 58.60 13.18 -9.52
N LEU A 765 59.22 12.43 -8.59
CA LEU A 765 59.52 12.68 -7.16
C LEU A 765 58.47 12.28 -6.09
N ARG A 766 58.58 11.07 -5.53
CA ARG A 766 59.22 10.72 -4.23
C ARG A 766 58.78 9.36 -3.70
#